data_AF-A0A839HFJ0-F1
#
_entry.id   AF-A0A839HFJ0-F1
#
_cell.length_a   1.000
_cell.length_b   1.000
_cell.length_c   1.000
_cell.angle_alpha   90.00
_cell.angle_beta   90.00
_cell.angle_gamma   90.00
#
_symmetry.space_group_name_H-M   'P 1'
#
loop_
_entity.id
_entity.type
_entity.pdbx_description
1 polymer ?
#
loop_
_entity_poly.entity_id
_entity_poly.type
_entity_poly.pdbx_seq_one_letter_code
_entity_poly.pdbx_strand_id
1 'polypeptide(L)'
;MFNHQDHPSLPSSLPPFNTQLPSHSPTVLAHHRALQARIRELRYEAHRCASHARRLEIEITTAAAHGLNLEDQLRVVNERVTHLTASQHHTRHRFNRVFNATQSAITRLQQLQDSATWSIAQPLFLLERRWPLFPRLLAQFGRFIAWSLRLQLRQQLTDRRRARALLAHGVFDAHWYARTYPDVLTWNAPLVLHWLKIGWQQGRQPHPLFDVQWYLMQQPSLEQQLKTARFPHATDPLTHYLLFGERAGYSPHPLFDPQWYLMQNSDVAALQNVNAWQHYVHIGECEGRDPHPLFSTAWYLKQLSPNDATGIQHPLQHYLMIGAQSGLSPHPLFDTAWYWQHYPDIAASGIDPLQHYLRDGAHEGRDPNPLFDSDWYVAQAQLAIDINPLRHYLEYGAAAGDAPHPLFDSTWYLANNPDVRGSGQNPLAHYLHHGAYEERDPSPQFNTAGYLRHYPHVRDQHLNPLVHFIIHHGGRNPEQWGGSYPTIASTHPNSPDTALAAVLGQSHPLAYLHQFYPSARFANDPSAFQPSITVIVPNFNHASYLRQRLDSIYNQTYPIAEIVLLDDASTDDSRAILMEYASRDAARTRIVFNSEPSGGAFRQWQRGIELATSELIWIAESDDWCQPDFLAKLVPFFMDEAVQLAYSKSQFIDENNCPTAFCCEDYLAELSPIRWSLPYVETAHREVCEYLGRKNTIPNVSAVVFRKPDLRQLLKTAWRDLRICGDWLFYLYVLRGGKLAYTSATTNYYRLHSSNSSAATYRTPNYYQEHALIASEIARLYAVPDDTLTAHRQYVARFYRDNANELEGQGMSFPLLYNQTQIMAAAQQRRPTVLMAIFGFATGGGEVFPIRLANELQYANYTVTVFNFAGEPFNTAVRQLLNPTIPVIERNAWFPSVAWLIDAFGIDVVHSHHASVDQVVALAKAETVQAFRHVVTMHGMYEGMAPWLFQLMLEQIGDQVDTWVTIADKNLTPFIAAGAYQPERFIRIPNGMSFAPFTPIERATLGLNDSAFVVCLASRAIAEKGWRAAIAIVTRARELSGRDIQLLLLGDGVIYDELRTESVPPYVQLLGFVAQPVAYFALADVGLLPSTFKGESFPLTLIECLVAGRPFIASDLGEVRQMLTSDNGNLAGCLIDVSNGVVPIETTAEQVALLATNNELYARQAELARQIAPRFDLTTIMQQYAAVYELSPNFCATVQT
;
A
#
# COMPACT_ATOMS: atom_id res chain seq x y z
N MET A 1 43.97 -9.46 15.94
CA MET A 1 44.63 -10.79 16.00
C MET A 1 43.58 -11.82 16.39
N PHE A 2 42.88 -12.39 15.41
CA PHE A 2 42.28 -13.73 15.41
C PHE A 2 41.99 -14.05 13.92
N ASN A 3 42.40 -15.25 13.49
CA ASN A 3 42.54 -15.66 12.10
C ASN A 3 41.23 -15.67 11.30
N HIS A 4 41.23 -15.06 10.10
CA HIS A 4 40.23 -15.24 9.04
C HIS A 4 40.58 -16.43 8.14
N GLN A 5 40.67 -17.64 8.71
CA GLN A 5 40.75 -18.87 7.94
C GLN A 5 39.75 -19.88 8.51
N ASP A 6 39.03 -20.56 7.62
CA ASP A 6 37.97 -21.56 7.84
C ASP A 6 36.51 -21.07 7.92
N HIS A 7 36.02 -20.48 6.83
CA HIS A 7 34.62 -20.66 6.43
C HIS A 7 34.50 -21.89 5.51
N PRO A 8 33.89 -23.01 5.92
CA PRO A 8 33.51 -24.06 4.99
C PRO A 8 32.32 -23.58 4.16
N SER A 9 32.54 -23.42 2.86
CA SER A 9 31.54 -23.19 1.82
C SER A 9 30.36 -24.16 1.94
N LEU A 10 29.13 -23.63 1.83
CA LEU A 10 27.93 -24.45 1.58
C LEU A 10 28.14 -25.28 0.29
N PRO A 11 27.83 -26.59 0.28
CA PRO A 11 28.03 -27.40 -0.91
C PRO A 11 27.13 -26.89 -2.04
N SER A 12 27.77 -26.42 -3.11
CA SER A 12 27.14 -26.11 -4.39
C SER A 12 26.75 -27.42 -5.09
N SER A 13 25.46 -27.55 -5.41
CA SER A 13 24.80 -28.59 -6.25
C SER A 13 24.32 -29.89 -5.59
N LEU A 14 23.05 -30.20 -5.84
CA LEU A 14 22.42 -31.53 -5.77
C LEU A 14 22.31 -32.08 -7.21
N PRO A 15 22.45 -33.39 -7.46
CA PRO A 15 22.36 -33.95 -8.81
C PRO A 15 20.90 -34.02 -9.31
N PRO A 16 20.68 -34.07 -10.64
CA PRO A 16 19.37 -33.89 -11.26
C PRO A 16 18.42 -35.08 -11.06
N PHE A 17 17.14 -34.77 -10.85
CA PHE A 17 16.03 -35.73 -10.94
C PHE A 17 15.60 -35.76 -12.42
N ASN A 18 15.88 -36.84 -13.14
CA ASN A 18 15.49 -36.98 -14.55
C ASN A 18 14.88 -38.37 -14.77
N THR A 19 13.55 -38.46 -14.67
CA THR A 19 12.75 -39.54 -15.28
C THR A 19 11.33 -39.02 -15.54
N GLN A 20 10.94 -38.98 -16.82
CA GLN A 20 9.55 -38.79 -17.24
C GLN A 20 8.72 -39.96 -16.72
N LEU A 21 7.73 -39.68 -15.85
CA LEU A 21 6.72 -40.64 -15.41
C LEU A 21 5.52 -40.60 -16.38
N PRO A 22 5.07 -41.73 -16.94
CA PRO A 22 3.77 -41.78 -17.58
C PRO A 22 2.69 -41.55 -16.53
N SER A 23 1.76 -40.65 -16.84
CA SER A 23 0.57 -40.38 -16.05
C SER A 23 -0.25 -41.65 -15.83
N HIS A 24 -1.15 -41.61 -14.83
CA HIS A 24 -2.19 -42.61 -14.50
C HIS A 24 -1.87 -43.56 -13.32
N SER A 25 -1.62 -42.97 -12.15
CA SER A 25 -2.03 -43.55 -10.84
C SER A 25 -2.31 -42.43 -9.82
N PRO A 26 -3.56 -42.27 -9.33
CA PRO A 26 -3.92 -41.22 -8.36
C PRO A 26 -3.13 -41.31 -7.06
N THR A 27 -2.70 -42.51 -6.68
CA THR A 27 -1.97 -42.78 -5.44
C THR A 27 -0.51 -42.37 -5.52
N VAL A 28 0.13 -42.53 -6.70
CA VAL A 28 1.51 -42.07 -6.95
C VAL A 28 1.55 -40.55 -7.10
N LEU A 29 0.55 -39.97 -7.78
CA LEU A 29 0.36 -38.51 -7.83
C LEU A 29 0.08 -37.89 -6.45
N ALA A 30 -0.69 -38.57 -5.58
CA ALA A 30 -0.92 -38.11 -4.21
C ALA A 30 0.34 -38.19 -3.33
N HIS A 31 1.15 -39.26 -3.48
CA HIS A 31 2.44 -39.37 -2.78
C HIS A 31 3.47 -38.34 -3.28
N HIS A 32 3.51 -38.11 -4.60
CA HIS A 32 4.38 -37.09 -5.20
C HIS A 32 3.97 -35.67 -4.77
N ARG A 33 2.67 -35.37 -4.78
CA ARG A 33 2.13 -34.08 -4.28
C ARG A 33 2.35 -33.89 -2.77
N ALA A 34 2.23 -34.94 -1.97
CA ALA A 34 2.53 -34.88 -0.53
C ALA A 34 4.03 -34.67 -0.26
N LEU A 35 4.91 -35.29 -1.06
CA LEU A 35 6.36 -35.10 -0.97
C LEU A 35 6.75 -33.68 -1.43
N GLN A 36 6.14 -33.17 -2.50
CA GLN A 36 6.33 -31.79 -2.98
C GLN A 36 5.81 -30.76 -1.97
N ALA A 37 4.64 -30.99 -1.36
CA ALA A 37 4.11 -30.14 -0.29
C ALA A 37 5.05 -30.13 0.92
N ARG A 38 5.59 -31.29 1.31
CA ARG A 38 6.58 -31.38 2.40
C ARG A 38 7.90 -30.68 2.05
N ILE A 39 8.36 -30.74 0.79
CA ILE A 39 9.55 -30.01 0.34
C ILE A 39 9.30 -28.49 0.31
N ARG A 40 8.10 -28.04 -0.08
CA ARG A 40 7.70 -26.61 -0.02
C ARG A 40 7.66 -26.10 1.42
N GLU A 41 7.11 -26.89 2.34
CA GLU A 41 7.07 -26.59 3.77
C GLU A 41 8.48 -26.48 4.38
N LEU A 42 9.37 -27.43 4.05
CA LEU A 42 10.77 -27.42 4.50
C LEU A 42 11.59 -26.28 3.87
N ARG A 43 11.28 -25.87 2.63
CA ARG A 43 11.89 -24.70 1.97
C ARG A 43 11.42 -23.38 2.57
N TYR A 44 10.13 -23.28 2.94
CA TYR A 44 9.57 -22.13 3.64
C TYR A 44 10.20 -21.98 5.04
N GLU A 45 10.36 -23.09 5.78
CA GLU A 45 11.08 -23.08 7.06
C GLU A 45 12.58 -22.74 6.91
N ALA A 46 13.24 -23.21 5.84
CA ALA A 46 14.62 -22.84 5.53
C ALA A 46 14.77 -21.36 5.20
N HIS A 47 13.83 -20.79 4.42
CA HIS A 47 13.80 -19.35 4.13
C HIS A 47 13.54 -18.52 5.38
N ARG A 48 12.58 -18.92 6.23
CA ARG A 48 12.30 -18.23 7.50
C ARG A 48 13.52 -18.24 8.42
N CYS A 49 14.24 -19.37 8.50
CA CYS A 49 15.49 -19.47 9.26
C CYS A 49 16.62 -18.62 8.67
N ALA A 50 16.74 -18.55 7.33
CA ALA A 50 17.76 -17.73 6.66
C ALA A 50 17.49 -16.22 6.79
N SER A 51 16.22 -15.80 6.72
CA SER A 51 15.79 -14.42 6.95
C SER A 51 16.01 -13.99 8.39
N HIS A 52 15.73 -14.88 9.36
CA HIS A 52 16.01 -14.63 10.78
C HIS A 52 17.51 -14.55 11.06
N ALA A 53 18.32 -15.42 10.43
CA ALA A 53 19.79 -15.36 10.53
C ALA A 53 20.38 -14.05 9.95
N ARG A 54 19.86 -13.55 8.82
CA ARG A 54 20.28 -12.25 8.26
C ARG A 54 19.84 -11.06 9.12
N ARG A 55 18.64 -11.13 9.71
CA ARG A 55 18.15 -10.09 10.63
C ARG A 55 19.06 -10.00 11.86
N LEU A 56 19.47 -11.14 12.41
CA LEU A 56 20.46 -11.24 13.49
C LEU A 56 21.86 -10.74 13.08
N GLU A 57 22.30 -11.03 11.85
CA GLU A 57 23.57 -10.56 11.31
C GLU A 57 23.59 -9.04 11.17
N ILE A 58 22.48 -8.43 10.71
CA ILE A 58 22.30 -6.97 10.64
C ILE A 58 22.26 -6.36 12.03
N GLU A 59 21.56 -6.96 13.00
CA GLU A 59 21.51 -6.48 14.39
C GLU A 59 22.89 -6.52 15.07
N ILE A 60 23.69 -7.58 14.84
CA ILE A 60 25.07 -7.71 15.34
C ILE A 60 25.98 -6.64 14.71
N THR A 61 25.83 -6.39 13.41
CA THR A 61 26.62 -5.39 12.67
C THR A 61 26.25 -3.95 13.09
N THR A 62 24.97 -3.72 13.39
CA THR A 62 24.44 -2.43 13.86
C THR A 62 24.85 -2.15 15.31
N ALA A 63 24.87 -3.18 16.17
CA ALA A 63 25.38 -3.06 17.55
C ALA A 63 26.89 -2.78 17.61
N ALA A 64 27.67 -3.29 16.64
CA ALA A 64 29.10 -3.02 16.53
C ALA A 64 29.44 -1.59 16.06
N ALA A 65 28.50 -0.90 15.40
CA ALA A 65 28.71 0.45 14.84
C ALA A 65 28.49 1.60 15.85
N HIS A 66 27.79 1.38 16.97
CA HIS A 66 27.35 2.43 17.91
C HIS A 66 28.30 2.67 19.09
N GLY A 67 29.62 2.62 18.88
CA GLY A 67 30.60 2.82 19.95
C GLY A 67 30.43 4.15 20.71
N LEU A 68 30.08 4.09 22.01
CA LEU A 68 30.67 4.81 23.16
C LEU A 68 29.82 4.65 24.47
N ASN A 69 30.19 3.72 25.37
CA ASN A 69 30.64 3.92 26.78
C ASN A 69 30.82 2.53 27.47
N LEU A 70 32.04 2.21 27.90
CA LEU A 70 32.70 0.94 27.51
C LEU A 70 32.92 -0.15 28.59
N GLU A 71 32.15 -0.23 29.69
CA GLU A 71 32.33 -1.37 30.63
C GLU A 71 31.02 -2.06 31.05
N ASP A 72 29.96 -1.31 31.39
CA ASP A 72 28.68 -1.93 31.81
C ASP A 72 27.86 -2.49 30.65
N GLN A 73 27.89 -1.82 29.49
CA GLN A 73 27.23 -2.32 28.28
C GLN A 73 27.98 -3.52 27.68
N LEU A 74 29.29 -3.64 27.90
CA LEU A 74 30.09 -4.74 27.34
C LEU A 74 29.74 -6.09 27.99
N ARG A 75 29.29 -6.08 29.25
CA ARG A 75 28.78 -7.29 29.94
C ARG A 75 27.42 -7.72 29.38
N VAL A 76 26.49 -6.77 29.23
CA VAL A 76 25.15 -7.02 28.68
C VAL A 76 25.20 -7.43 27.21
N VAL A 77 26.07 -6.81 26.42
CA VAL A 77 26.29 -7.16 25.01
C VAL A 77 27.00 -8.51 24.88
N ASN A 78 28.00 -8.84 25.72
CA ASN A 78 28.62 -10.16 25.68
C ASN A 78 27.66 -11.28 26.10
N GLU A 79 26.81 -11.07 27.10
CA GLU A 79 25.76 -12.03 27.47
C GLU A 79 24.74 -12.21 26.34
N ARG A 80 24.32 -11.11 25.70
CA ARG A 80 23.43 -11.15 24.50
C ARG A 80 24.09 -11.83 23.32
N VAL A 81 25.34 -11.50 22.98
CA VAL A 81 26.09 -12.14 21.89
C VAL A 81 26.28 -13.63 22.16
N THR A 82 26.56 -14.04 23.40
CA THR A 82 26.69 -15.46 23.77
C THR A 82 25.38 -16.21 23.62
N HIS A 83 24.26 -15.60 24.04
CA HIS A 83 22.91 -16.14 23.87
C HIS A 83 22.50 -16.24 22.40
N LEU A 84 22.81 -15.21 21.59
CA LEU A 84 22.50 -15.17 20.16
C LEU A 84 23.37 -16.16 19.37
N THR A 85 24.64 -16.34 19.76
CA THR A 85 25.54 -17.35 19.17
C THR A 85 25.07 -18.77 19.49
N ALA A 86 24.58 -19.01 20.71
CA ALA A 86 23.96 -20.29 21.09
C ALA A 86 22.67 -20.56 20.29
N SER A 87 21.83 -19.54 20.08
CA SER A 87 20.61 -19.60 19.25
C SER A 87 20.94 -19.89 17.78
N GLN A 88 21.99 -19.26 17.23
CA GLN A 88 22.50 -19.52 15.88
C GLN A 88 22.98 -20.98 15.75
N HIS A 89 23.71 -21.50 16.74
CA HIS A 89 24.22 -22.87 16.75
C HIS A 89 23.09 -23.92 16.85
N HIS A 90 22.04 -23.63 17.65
CA HIS A 90 20.84 -24.44 17.76
C HIS A 90 20.05 -24.48 16.44
N THR A 91 19.92 -23.33 15.79
CA THR A 91 19.21 -23.18 14.50
C THR A 91 19.94 -23.90 13.36
N ARG A 92 21.29 -23.84 13.33
CA ARG A 92 22.14 -24.57 12.38
C ARG A 92 22.06 -26.09 12.56
N HIS A 93 21.99 -26.56 13.81
CA HIS A 93 21.77 -27.99 14.09
C HIS A 93 20.40 -28.49 13.64
N ARG A 94 19.34 -27.66 13.79
CA ARG A 94 17.98 -27.98 13.34
C ARG A 94 17.91 -28.07 11.81
N PHE A 95 18.56 -27.15 11.09
CA PHE A 95 18.69 -27.19 9.63
C PHE A 95 19.36 -28.48 9.13
N ASN A 96 20.50 -28.86 9.72
CA ASN A 96 21.23 -30.07 9.33
C ASN A 96 20.42 -31.36 9.59
N ARG A 97 19.63 -31.40 10.68
CA ARG A 97 18.79 -32.55 11.02
C ARG A 97 17.64 -32.74 10.01
N VAL A 98 17.05 -31.63 9.56
CA VAL A 98 16.00 -31.62 8.52
C VAL A 98 16.56 -32.04 7.16
N PHE A 99 17.73 -31.51 6.76
CA PHE A 99 18.39 -31.85 5.50
C PHE A 99 18.69 -33.35 5.37
N ASN A 100 19.22 -33.97 6.43
CA ASN A 100 19.54 -35.40 6.45
C ASN A 100 18.29 -36.30 6.41
N ALA A 101 17.18 -35.87 7.02
CA ALA A 101 15.91 -36.60 6.98
C ALA A 101 15.30 -36.62 5.57
N THR A 102 15.47 -35.55 4.80
CA THR A 102 15.01 -35.46 3.39
C THR A 102 15.77 -36.43 2.50
N GLN A 103 17.09 -36.57 2.68
CA GLN A 103 17.92 -37.52 1.90
C GLN A 103 17.52 -38.98 2.16
N SER A 104 17.27 -39.36 3.41
CA SER A 104 16.91 -40.74 3.75
C SER A 104 15.52 -41.17 3.22
N ALA A 105 14.59 -40.23 3.05
CA ALA A 105 13.27 -40.51 2.46
C ALA A 105 13.34 -40.75 0.94
N ILE A 106 14.24 -40.05 0.25
CA ILE A 106 14.47 -40.21 -1.20
C ILE A 106 15.05 -41.59 -1.51
N THR A 107 16.01 -42.08 -0.70
CA THR A 107 16.62 -43.41 -0.89
C THR A 107 15.63 -44.56 -0.72
N ARG A 108 14.63 -44.43 0.17
CA ARG A 108 13.58 -45.46 0.39
C ARG A 108 12.56 -45.54 -0.76
N LEU A 109 12.30 -44.42 -1.43
CA LEU A 109 11.40 -44.36 -2.58
C LEU A 109 11.98 -45.07 -3.80
N GLN A 110 13.31 -45.01 -3.98
CA GLN A 110 14.02 -45.72 -5.06
C GLN A 110 13.97 -47.24 -4.86
N GLN A 111 14.07 -47.74 -3.63
CA GLN A 111 14.04 -49.19 -3.35
C GLN A 111 12.66 -49.86 -3.56
N LEU A 112 11.57 -49.09 -3.53
CA LEU A 112 10.20 -49.61 -3.72
C LEU A 112 9.82 -49.77 -5.20
N GLN A 113 10.51 -49.07 -6.11
CA GLN A 113 10.20 -49.06 -7.54
C GLN A 113 10.78 -50.27 -8.31
N ASP A 114 11.70 -51.02 -7.69
CA ASP A 114 12.38 -52.17 -8.34
C ASP A 114 11.75 -53.53 -8.01
N SER A 115 10.60 -53.59 -7.31
CA SER A 115 10.05 -54.88 -6.85
C SER A 115 9.13 -55.55 -7.89
N ALA A 116 9.33 -56.85 -8.09
CA ALA A 116 8.63 -57.72 -9.05
C ALA A 116 7.10 -57.83 -8.89
N THR A 117 6.50 -57.16 -7.91
CA THR A 117 5.05 -57.16 -7.67
C THR A 117 4.26 -56.36 -8.71
N TRP A 118 4.90 -55.45 -9.44
CA TRP A 118 4.22 -54.54 -10.37
C TRP A 118 3.79 -55.20 -11.70
N SER A 119 4.40 -56.33 -12.09
CA SER A 119 4.07 -57.05 -13.34
C SER A 119 2.75 -57.84 -13.26
N ILE A 120 2.22 -58.09 -12.06
CA ILE A 120 1.03 -58.91 -11.84
C ILE A 120 -0.26 -58.07 -11.85
N ALA A 121 -0.17 -56.75 -11.65
CA ALA A 121 -1.36 -55.88 -11.48
C ALA A 121 -2.06 -55.51 -12.80
N GLN A 122 -1.39 -55.65 -13.94
CA GLN A 122 -1.85 -55.16 -15.25
C GLN A 122 -3.13 -55.85 -15.79
N PRO A 123 -3.35 -57.18 -15.63
CA PRO A 123 -4.54 -57.85 -16.17
C PRO A 123 -5.83 -57.52 -15.39
N LEU A 124 -5.72 -57.20 -14.10
CA LEU A 124 -6.87 -56.91 -13.23
C LEU A 124 -7.56 -55.59 -13.59
N PHE A 125 -6.82 -54.63 -14.16
CA PHE A 125 -7.36 -53.33 -14.59
C PHE A 125 -8.29 -53.41 -15.81
N LEU A 126 -8.19 -54.46 -16.63
CA LEU A 126 -9.05 -54.62 -17.82
C LEU A 126 -10.45 -55.14 -17.46
N LEU A 127 -10.59 -55.83 -16.33
CA LEU A 127 -11.88 -56.32 -15.82
C LEU A 127 -12.76 -55.20 -15.25
N GLU A 128 -12.14 -54.13 -14.74
CA GLU A 128 -12.83 -52.98 -14.11
C GLU A 128 -13.67 -52.17 -15.11
N ARG A 129 -13.35 -52.25 -16.40
CA ARG A 129 -14.02 -51.50 -17.47
C ARG A 129 -15.45 -52.00 -17.77
N ARG A 130 -15.81 -53.18 -17.27
CA ARG A 130 -17.02 -53.90 -17.72
C ARG A 130 -18.21 -53.79 -16.74
N TRP A 131 -18.01 -53.42 -15.47
CA TRP A 131 -19.05 -53.46 -14.40
C TRP A 131 -18.96 -52.27 -13.40
N PRO A 132 -19.56 -51.10 -13.67
CA PRO A 132 -19.34 -49.86 -12.91
C PRO A 132 -20.09 -49.71 -11.56
N LEU A 133 -20.96 -50.65 -11.18
CA LEU A 133 -21.67 -50.61 -9.87
C LEU A 133 -20.94 -51.37 -8.74
N PHE A 134 -19.90 -52.12 -9.08
CA PHE A 134 -19.06 -52.86 -8.13
C PHE A 134 -18.17 -51.98 -7.20
N PRO A 135 -17.65 -50.79 -7.59
CA PRO A 135 -16.67 -50.05 -6.80
C PRO A 135 -17.19 -49.45 -5.49
N ARG A 136 -18.47 -49.09 -5.40
CA ARG A 136 -19.03 -48.45 -4.19
C ARG A 136 -19.21 -49.43 -3.04
N LEU A 137 -19.60 -50.67 -3.34
CA LEU A 137 -19.72 -51.74 -2.36
C LEU A 137 -18.33 -52.26 -1.95
N LEU A 138 -17.40 -52.41 -2.89
CA LEU A 138 -16.02 -52.81 -2.61
C LEU A 138 -15.18 -51.74 -1.92
N ALA A 139 -15.47 -50.44 -2.10
CA ALA A 139 -14.77 -49.38 -1.37
C ALA A 139 -15.17 -49.35 0.11
N GLN A 140 -16.43 -49.66 0.45
CA GLN A 140 -16.88 -49.76 1.83
C GLN A 140 -16.40 -51.07 2.48
N PHE A 141 -16.51 -52.20 1.77
CA PHE A 141 -15.97 -53.49 2.23
C PHE A 141 -14.44 -53.48 2.32
N GLY A 142 -13.77 -52.85 1.36
CA GLY A 142 -12.32 -52.72 1.28
C GLY A 142 -11.75 -51.81 2.37
N ARG A 143 -12.46 -50.75 2.78
CA ARG A 143 -12.09 -49.95 3.97
C ARG A 143 -12.27 -50.76 5.25
N PHE A 144 -13.34 -51.55 5.36
CA PHE A 144 -13.59 -52.39 6.52
C PHE A 144 -12.54 -53.50 6.65
N ILE A 145 -12.20 -54.17 5.55
CA ILE A 145 -11.14 -55.20 5.48
C ILE A 145 -9.75 -54.56 5.70
N ALA A 146 -9.45 -53.40 5.11
CA ALA A 146 -8.18 -52.70 5.33
C ALA A 146 -8.01 -52.23 6.78
N TRP A 147 -9.07 -51.74 7.44
CA TRP A 147 -9.04 -51.39 8.86
C TRP A 147 -8.93 -52.62 9.76
N SER A 148 -9.50 -53.75 9.36
CA SER A 148 -9.42 -55.03 10.09
C SER A 148 -8.03 -55.66 9.97
N LEU A 149 -7.48 -55.72 8.74
CA LEU A 149 -6.15 -56.25 8.45
C LEU A 149 -5.02 -55.36 9.00
N ARG A 150 -5.24 -54.05 9.15
CA ARG A 150 -4.29 -53.12 9.80
C ARG A 150 -4.50 -52.98 11.31
N LEU A 151 -5.42 -53.74 11.93
CA LEU A 151 -5.80 -53.63 13.35
C LEU A 151 -6.32 -52.23 13.78
N GLN A 152 -6.67 -51.36 12.82
CA GLN A 152 -7.10 -49.97 13.04
C GLN A 152 -8.62 -49.82 13.26
N LEU A 153 -9.40 -50.90 13.07
CA LEU A 153 -10.87 -50.86 13.16
C LEU A 153 -11.37 -50.40 14.54
N ARG A 154 -10.77 -50.90 15.62
CA ARG A 154 -11.09 -50.45 16.99
C ARG A 154 -10.82 -48.95 17.16
N GLN A 155 -9.66 -48.47 16.69
CA GLN A 155 -9.28 -47.07 16.82
C GLN A 155 -10.20 -46.13 16.01
N GLN A 156 -10.57 -46.51 14.79
CA GLN A 156 -11.50 -45.72 13.96
C GLN A 156 -12.93 -45.66 14.54
N LEU A 157 -13.39 -46.74 15.18
CA LEU A 157 -14.67 -46.74 15.89
C LEU A 157 -14.63 -45.87 17.16
N THR A 158 -13.51 -45.89 17.89
CA THR A 158 -13.27 -45.01 19.03
C THR A 158 -13.23 -43.53 18.62
N ASP A 159 -12.47 -43.18 17.58
CA ASP A 159 -12.41 -41.81 17.05
C ASP A 159 -13.78 -41.27 16.64
N ARG A 160 -14.60 -42.12 15.99
CA ARG A 160 -15.98 -41.75 15.60
C ARG A 160 -16.93 -41.60 16.78
N ARG A 161 -16.80 -42.42 17.82
CA ARG A 161 -17.58 -42.27 19.06
C ARG A 161 -17.21 -40.97 19.78
N ARG A 162 -15.92 -40.66 19.85
CA ARG A 162 -15.41 -39.42 20.45
C ARG A 162 -15.86 -38.17 19.69
N ALA A 163 -15.77 -38.19 18.35
CA ALA A 163 -16.30 -37.12 17.51
C ALA A 163 -17.80 -36.88 17.74
N ARG A 164 -18.60 -37.95 17.86
CA ARG A 164 -20.03 -37.81 18.17
C ARG A 164 -20.30 -37.27 19.58
N ALA A 165 -19.53 -37.72 20.58
CA ALA A 165 -19.66 -37.22 21.95
C ALA A 165 -19.31 -35.72 22.02
N LEU A 166 -18.24 -35.29 21.37
CA LEU A 166 -17.84 -33.88 21.34
C LEU A 166 -18.87 -32.99 20.60
N LEU A 167 -19.41 -33.47 19.46
CA LEU A 167 -20.48 -32.75 18.75
C LEU A 167 -21.79 -32.67 19.53
N ALA A 168 -22.10 -33.68 20.36
CA ALA A 168 -23.31 -33.68 21.20
C ALA A 168 -23.29 -32.60 22.28
N HIS A 169 -22.10 -32.12 22.67
CA HIS A 169 -21.95 -30.98 23.58
C HIS A 169 -22.21 -29.62 22.91
N GLY A 170 -22.32 -29.55 21.57
CA GLY A 170 -22.72 -28.32 20.87
C GLY A 170 -21.72 -27.15 20.96
N VAL A 171 -20.46 -27.40 21.34
CA VAL A 171 -19.43 -26.37 21.56
C VAL A 171 -18.27 -26.40 20.56
N PHE A 172 -18.27 -27.36 19.64
CA PHE A 172 -17.36 -27.36 18.49
C PHE A 172 -18.08 -26.73 17.30
N ASP A 173 -17.73 -25.49 16.95
CA ASP A 173 -18.31 -24.81 15.80
C ASP A 173 -17.55 -25.17 14.52
N ALA A 174 -18.07 -26.15 13.78
CA ALA A 174 -17.47 -26.59 12.52
C ALA A 174 -17.49 -25.51 11.42
N HIS A 175 -18.44 -24.57 11.45
CA HIS A 175 -18.55 -23.50 10.46
C HIS A 175 -17.52 -22.41 10.73
N TRP A 176 -17.39 -21.96 11.97
CA TRP A 176 -16.33 -21.06 12.38
C TRP A 176 -14.95 -21.71 12.17
N TYR A 177 -14.76 -22.96 12.59
CA TYR A 177 -13.50 -23.69 12.42
C TYR A 177 -13.06 -23.81 10.95
N ALA A 178 -14.01 -23.99 10.02
CA ALA A 178 -13.72 -24.01 8.58
C ALA A 178 -13.38 -22.63 8.01
N ARG A 179 -14.06 -21.57 8.48
CA ARG A 179 -13.83 -20.19 8.04
C ARG A 179 -12.49 -19.64 8.55
N THR A 180 -12.19 -19.86 9.83
CA THR A 180 -10.93 -19.44 10.47
C THR A 180 -9.73 -20.21 9.91
N TYR A 181 -9.94 -21.46 9.49
CA TYR A 181 -8.88 -22.32 8.98
C TYR A 181 -9.22 -22.97 7.63
N PRO A 182 -9.23 -22.22 6.51
CA PRO A 182 -9.70 -22.75 5.22
C PRO A 182 -8.93 -23.97 4.70
N ASP A 183 -7.68 -24.16 5.12
CA ASP A 183 -6.85 -25.31 4.75
C ASP A 183 -7.41 -26.65 5.27
N VAL A 184 -8.22 -26.64 6.34
CA VAL A 184 -8.90 -27.85 6.86
C VAL A 184 -9.96 -28.37 5.89
N LEU A 185 -10.43 -27.56 4.92
CA LEU A 185 -11.37 -28.00 3.90
C LEU A 185 -10.76 -29.03 2.93
N THR A 186 -9.43 -29.11 2.88
CA THR A 186 -8.72 -30.16 2.13
C THR A 186 -8.73 -31.52 2.86
N TRP A 187 -9.15 -31.55 4.13
CA TRP A 187 -9.27 -32.76 4.93
C TRP A 187 -10.51 -33.58 4.54
N ASN A 188 -10.30 -34.78 3.99
CA ASN A 188 -11.38 -35.62 3.46
C ASN A 188 -12.14 -36.42 4.56
N ALA A 189 -12.48 -35.78 5.68
CA ALA A 189 -13.29 -36.33 6.77
C ALA A 189 -13.97 -35.20 7.59
N PRO A 190 -14.93 -35.49 8.49
CA PRO A 190 -15.53 -34.49 9.37
C PRO A 190 -14.49 -33.64 10.12
N LEU A 191 -14.69 -32.31 10.19
CA LEU A 191 -13.72 -31.37 10.76
C LEU A 191 -13.44 -31.60 12.25
N VAL A 192 -14.41 -32.12 12.99
CA VAL A 192 -14.18 -32.55 14.39
C VAL A 192 -13.11 -33.67 14.49
N LEU A 193 -12.98 -34.52 13.46
CA LEU A 193 -11.91 -35.52 13.42
C LEU A 193 -10.56 -34.92 13.05
N HIS A 194 -10.54 -33.83 12.28
CA HIS A 194 -9.32 -33.05 12.07
C HIS A 194 -8.87 -32.44 13.40
N TRP A 195 -9.79 -31.79 14.14
CA TRP A 195 -9.55 -31.27 15.48
C TRP A 195 -8.94 -32.32 16.41
N LEU A 196 -9.63 -33.45 16.62
CA LEU A 196 -9.21 -34.50 17.55
C LEU A 196 -7.84 -35.10 17.23
N LYS A 197 -7.41 -35.05 15.95
CA LYS A 197 -6.19 -35.72 15.49
C LYS A 197 -4.97 -34.80 15.42
N ILE A 198 -5.14 -33.62 14.83
CA ILE A 198 -4.02 -32.72 14.53
C ILE A 198 -4.35 -31.24 14.78
N GLY A 199 -5.61 -30.84 14.76
CA GLY A 199 -6.01 -29.42 14.82
C GLY A 199 -5.50 -28.70 16.07
N TRP A 200 -5.79 -29.25 17.25
CA TRP A 200 -5.34 -28.63 18.51
C TRP A 200 -3.81 -28.67 18.68
N GLN A 201 -3.15 -29.69 18.11
CA GLN A 201 -1.68 -29.81 18.17
C GLN A 201 -0.98 -28.76 17.29
N GLN A 202 -1.67 -28.23 16.30
CA GLN A 202 -1.23 -27.11 15.48
C GLN A 202 -1.56 -25.75 16.11
N GLY A 203 -2.07 -25.74 17.36
CA GLY A 203 -2.47 -24.51 18.06
C GLY A 203 -3.75 -23.87 17.54
N ARG A 204 -4.56 -24.60 16.77
CA ARG A 204 -5.85 -24.09 16.28
C ARG A 204 -6.85 -24.02 17.42
N GLN A 205 -7.81 -23.11 17.33
CA GLN A 205 -8.90 -22.96 18.29
C GLN A 205 -10.14 -23.71 17.79
N PRO A 206 -10.92 -24.40 18.65
CA PRO A 206 -12.10 -25.14 18.23
C PRO A 206 -13.38 -24.28 18.20
N HIS A 207 -13.35 -23.10 18.82
CA HIS A 207 -14.46 -22.17 19.00
C HIS A 207 -13.87 -20.76 19.28
N PRO A 208 -14.51 -19.65 18.87
CA PRO A 208 -14.01 -18.29 19.16
C PRO A 208 -13.85 -17.99 20.65
N LEU A 209 -14.68 -18.63 21.48
CA LEU A 209 -14.63 -18.51 22.95
C LEU A 209 -13.82 -19.62 23.64
N PHE A 210 -12.90 -20.29 22.93
CA PHE A 210 -12.00 -21.29 23.50
C PHE A 210 -10.56 -21.09 23.01
N ASP A 211 -9.71 -20.54 23.86
CA ASP A 211 -8.30 -20.33 23.57
C ASP A 211 -7.48 -21.52 24.10
N VAL A 212 -6.96 -22.31 23.15
CA VAL A 212 -6.17 -23.51 23.45
C VAL A 212 -4.87 -23.17 24.18
N GLN A 213 -4.19 -22.10 23.80
CA GLN A 213 -2.92 -21.73 24.42
C GLN A 213 -3.17 -21.23 25.84
N TRP A 214 -4.16 -20.37 26.04
CA TRP A 214 -4.59 -19.91 27.37
C TRP A 214 -4.94 -21.08 28.29
N TYR A 215 -5.73 -22.03 27.81
CA TYR A 215 -6.14 -23.18 28.60
C TYR A 215 -4.95 -24.07 28.98
N LEU A 216 -4.02 -24.30 28.05
CA LEU A 216 -2.82 -25.10 28.32
C LEU A 216 -1.82 -24.39 29.24
N MET A 217 -1.72 -23.06 29.19
CA MET A 217 -0.81 -22.28 30.06
C MET A 217 -1.17 -22.38 31.54
N GLN A 218 -2.46 -22.52 31.86
CA GLN A 218 -2.93 -22.72 33.25
C GLN A 218 -2.44 -24.04 33.86
N GLN A 219 -1.99 -25.00 33.04
CA GLN A 219 -1.34 -26.23 33.50
C GLN A 219 -0.19 -26.65 32.54
N PRO A 220 1.05 -26.21 32.77
CA PRO A 220 2.18 -26.44 31.85
C PRO A 220 2.49 -27.91 31.53
N SER A 221 2.06 -28.86 32.39
CA SER A 221 2.23 -30.31 32.15
C SER A 221 1.10 -30.95 31.33
N LEU A 222 -0.02 -30.26 31.12
CA LEU A 222 -1.24 -30.82 30.54
C LEU A 222 -1.07 -31.21 29.08
N GLU A 223 -0.39 -30.36 28.29
CA GLU A 223 -0.17 -30.61 26.87
C GLU A 223 0.55 -31.95 26.65
N GLN A 224 1.58 -32.23 27.44
CA GLN A 224 2.33 -33.48 27.38
C GLN A 224 1.47 -34.66 27.85
N GLN A 225 0.65 -34.49 28.89
CA GLN A 225 -0.24 -35.54 29.39
C GLN A 225 -1.32 -35.94 28.36
N LEU A 226 -1.89 -34.96 27.65
CA LEU A 226 -2.84 -35.17 26.56
C LEU A 226 -2.19 -35.90 25.38
N LYS A 227 -0.96 -35.52 24.99
CA LYS A 227 -0.19 -36.18 23.92
C LYS A 227 0.19 -37.63 24.26
N THR A 228 0.47 -37.93 25.53
CA THR A 228 0.81 -39.30 25.98
C THR A 228 -0.42 -40.18 26.26
N ALA A 229 -1.63 -39.71 25.96
CA ALA A 229 -2.90 -40.41 26.20
C ALA A 229 -3.09 -40.88 27.65
N ARG A 230 -2.57 -40.11 28.62
CA ARG A 230 -2.67 -40.43 30.05
C ARG A 230 -4.11 -40.33 30.57
N PHE A 231 -4.97 -39.62 29.85
CA PHE A 231 -6.42 -39.54 30.05
C PHE A 231 -7.13 -40.45 29.03
N PRO A 232 -7.82 -41.52 29.47
CA PRO A 232 -8.46 -42.48 28.56
C PRO A 232 -9.59 -41.89 27.69
N HIS A 233 -10.17 -40.75 28.11
CA HIS A 233 -11.38 -40.17 27.54
C HIS A 233 -11.25 -38.70 27.10
N ALA A 234 -10.12 -38.04 27.39
CA ALA A 234 -9.86 -36.63 27.04
C ALA A 234 -8.45 -36.47 26.47
N THR A 235 -8.29 -36.65 25.15
CA THR A 235 -6.96 -36.52 24.49
C THR A 235 -6.81 -35.22 23.70
N ASP A 236 -7.67 -34.25 23.96
CA ASP A 236 -7.67 -32.93 23.36
C ASP A 236 -8.10 -31.89 24.41
N PRO A 237 -7.64 -30.63 24.30
CA PRO A 237 -7.89 -29.58 25.29
C PRO A 237 -9.38 -29.31 25.54
N LEU A 238 -10.20 -29.28 24.49
CA LEU A 238 -11.64 -28.99 24.61
C LEU A 238 -12.36 -30.09 25.37
N THR A 239 -12.14 -31.35 25.02
CA THR A 239 -12.75 -32.49 25.75
C THR A 239 -12.24 -32.56 27.19
N HIS A 240 -10.97 -32.21 27.43
CA HIS A 240 -10.43 -32.16 28.80
C HIS A 240 -11.09 -31.05 29.63
N TYR A 241 -11.30 -29.87 29.06
CA TYR A 241 -12.00 -28.78 29.74
C TYR A 241 -13.40 -29.19 30.18
N LEU A 242 -14.19 -29.76 29.27
CA LEU A 242 -15.58 -30.17 29.54
C LEU A 242 -15.70 -31.24 30.63
N LEU A 243 -14.71 -32.13 30.76
CA LEU A 243 -14.75 -33.25 31.70
C LEU A 243 -14.08 -32.93 33.04
N PHE A 244 -13.03 -32.11 33.03
CA PHE A 244 -12.14 -31.91 34.18
C PHE A 244 -11.78 -30.45 34.42
N GLY A 245 -11.58 -29.66 33.35
CA GLY A 245 -10.99 -28.32 33.45
C GLY A 245 -11.79 -27.35 34.30
N GLU A 246 -13.10 -27.26 34.08
CA GLU A 246 -13.94 -26.34 34.87
C GLU A 246 -13.97 -26.71 36.36
N ARG A 247 -14.05 -28.02 36.69
CA ARG A 247 -14.03 -28.49 38.09
C ARG A 247 -12.69 -28.21 38.78
N ALA A 248 -11.62 -28.15 37.99
CA ALA A 248 -10.30 -27.75 38.46
C ALA A 248 -10.12 -26.22 38.55
N GLY A 249 -11.16 -25.44 38.19
CA GLY A 249 -11.14 -23.98 38.23
C GLY A 249 -10.44 -23.31 37.04
N TYR A 250 -10.15 -24.05 35.97
CA TYR A 250 -9.52 -23.48 34.79
C TYR A 250 -10.51 -22.75 33.89
N SER A 251 -10.05 -21.68 33.25
CA SER A 251 -10.86 -20.86 32.33
C SER A 251 -10.60 -21.24 30.86
N PRO A 252 -11.64 -21.37 30.01
CA PRO A 252 -11.48 -21.75 28.60
C PRO A 252 -10.98 -20.60 27.72
N HIS A 253 -11.13 -19.35 28.18
CA HIS A 253 -10.73 -18.13 27.47
C HIS A 253 -10.45 -17.00 28.49
N PRO A 254 -9.54 -16.04 28.22
CA PRO A 254 -9.28 -14.91 29.13
C PRO A 254 -10.52 -14.09 29.48
N LEU A 255 -11.43 -13.91 28.52
CA LEU A 255 -12.69 -13.17 28.67
C LEU A 255 -13.86 -13.99 29.22
N PHE A 256 -13.63 -15.18 29.78
CA PHE A 256 -14.68 -15.97 30.41
C PHE A 256 -14.16 -16.62 31.70
N ASP A 257 -14.67 -16.16 32.85
CA ASP A 257 -14.34 -16.71 34.17
C ASP A 257 -15.49 -17.61 34.65
N PRO A 258 -15.35 -18.94 34.61
CA PRO A 258 -16.44 -19.86 34.95
C PRO A 258 -16.82 -19.80 36.44
N GLN A 259 -15.89 -19.50 37.33
CA GLN A 259 -16.17 -19.43 38.76
C GLN A 259 -16.96 -18.15 39.07
N TRP A 260 -16.50 -17.03 38.54
CA TRP A 260 -17.21 -15.76 38.68
C TRP A 260 -18.59 -15.82 38.02
N TYR A 261 -18.69 -16.40 36.82
CA TYR A 261 -19.96 -16.57 36.13
C TYR A 261 -20.97 -17.37 36.97
N LEU A 262 -20.56 -18.48 37.60
CA LEU A 262 -21.43 -19.26 38.48
C LEU A 262 -21.80 -18.53 39.78
N MET A 263 -20.88 -17.72 40.32
CA MET A 263 -21.17 -16.89 41.50
C MET A 263 -22.23 -15.83 41.22
N GLN A 264 -22.18 -15.19 40.04
CA GLN A 264 -23.18 -14.20 39.64
C GLN A 264 -24.51 -14.83 39.21
N ASN A 265 -24.48 -16.08 38.77
CA ASN A 265 -25.63 -16.79 38.20
C ASN A 265 -25.98 -18.02 39.02
N SER A 266 -26.54 -17.81 40.23
CA SER A 266 -26.87 -18.88 41.17
C SER A 266 -27.87 -19.91 40.62
N ASP A 267 -28.72 -19.49 39.66
CA ASP A 267 -29.65 -20.35 38.94
C ASP A 267 -28.91 -21.40 38.08
N VAL A 268 -27.81 -21.01 37.44
CA VAL A 268 -26.93 -21.90 36.68
C VAL A 268 -26.13 -22.79 37.61
N ALA A 269 -25.64 -22.25 38.73
CA ALA A 269 -24.92 -23.02 39.75
C ALA A 269 -25.78 -24.14 40.38
N ALA A 270 -27.11 -24.00 40.39
CA ALA A 270 -28.04 -25.01 40.88
C ALA A 270 -28.30 -26.16 39.88
N LEU A 271 -27.93 -26.00 38.60
CA LEU A 271 -28.14 -27.03 37.57
C LEU A 271 -27.15 -28.20 37.76
N GLN A 272 -27.68 -29.43 37.80
CA GLN A 272 -26.83 -30.62 37.85
C GLN A 272 -26.29 -30.96 36.46
N ASN A 273 -24.97 -31.18 36.35
CA ASN A 273 -24.26 -31.61 35.13
C ASN A 273 -24.28 -30.62 33.95
N VAL A 274 -24.40 -29.31 34.21
CA VAL A 274 -24.26 -28.28 33.19
C VAL A 274 -22.93 -27.53 33.41
N ASN A 275 -22.11 -27.46 32.37
CA ASN A 275 -20.87 -26.68 32.38
C ASN A 275 -21.18 -25.19 32.20
N ALA A 276 -20.52 -24.31 32.96
CA ALA A 276 -20.79 -22.87 32.97
C ALA A 276 -20.53 -22.23 31.61
N TRP A 277 -19.44 -22.63 30.93
CA TRP A 277 -19.14 -22.15 29.58
C TRP A 277 -20.14 -22.67 28.55
N GLN A 278 -20.54 -23.95 28.63
CA GLN A 278 -21.62 -24.49 27.78
C GLN A 278 -22.92 -23.72 27.96
N HIS A 279 -23.31 -23.45 29.21
CA HIS A 279 -24.48 -22.65 29.50
C HIS A 279 -24.36 -21.24 28.89
N TYR A 280 -23.21 -20.59 29.05
CA TYR A 280 -23.00 -19.26 28.50
C TYR A 280 -23.13 -19.24 26.97
N VAL A 281 -22.42 -20.14 26.28
CA VAL A 281 -22.42 -20.22 24.80
C VAL A 281 -23.81 -20.51 24.23
N HIS A 282 -24.62 -21.35 24.90
CA HIS A 282 -25.95 -21.72 24.39
C HIS A 282 -27.08 -20.81 24.83
N ILE A 283 -26.97 -20.19 26.02
CA ILE A 283 -28.08 -19.52 26.70
C ILE A 283 -27.63 -18.16 27.24
N GLY A 284 -26.57 -18.14 28.06
CA GLY A 284 -26.20 -16.95 28.83
C GLY A 284 -25.83 -15.74 27.97
N GLU A 285 -25.18 -15.97 26.83
CA GLU A 285 -24.80 -14.90 25.90
C GLU A 285 -26.04 -14.23 25.27
N CYS A 286 -27.04 -15.03 24.88
CA CYS A 286 -28.32 -14.55 24.34
C CYS A 286 -29.19 -13.85 25.40
N GLU A 287 -29.07 -14.26 26.66
CA GLU A 287 -29.75 -13.63 27.80
C GLU A 287 -29.06 -12.33 28.25
N GLY A 288 -27.95 -11.96 27.61
CA GLY A 288 -27.20 -10.74 27.94
C GLY A 288 -26.43 -10.82 29.25
N ARG A 289 -26.10 -12.03 29.73
CA ARG A 289 -25.33 -12.23 30.97
C ARG A 289 -23.87 -11.80 30.76
N ASP A 290 -23.23 -11.32 31.82
CA ASP A 290 -21.82 -10.91 31.76
C ASP A 290 -20.90 -12.15 31.90
N PRO A 291 -19.91 -12.33 31.01
CA PRO A 291 -18.99 -13.48 31.03
C PRO A 291 -17.80 -13.33 31.97
N HIS A 292 -17.46 -12.08 32.33
CA HIS A 292 -16.26 -11.73 33.07
C HIS A 292 -16.45 -10.36 33.77
N PRO A 293 -15.84 -10.10 34.95
CA PRO A 293 -15.95 -8.80 35.64
C PRO A 293 -15.56 -7.57 34.80
N LEU A 294 -14.67 -7.77 33.82
CA LEU A 294 -14.16 -6.74 32.90
C LEU A 294 -14.86 -6.73 31.54
N PHE A 295 -16.01 -7.39 31.40
CA PHE A 295 -16.85 -7.33 30.21
C PHE A 295 -18.31 -7.16 30.64
N SER A 296 -18.89 -6.01 30.32
CA SER A 296 -20.32 -5.75 30.56
C SER A 296 -21.08 -5.79 29.24
N THR A 297 -21.93 -6.80 29.08
CA THR A 297 -22.76 -7.01 27.90
C THR A 297 -23.70 -5.82 27.68
N ALA A 298 -24.33 -5.33 28.75
CA ALA A 298 -25.21 -4.18 28.69
C ALA A 298 -24.47 -2.90 28.26
N TRP A 299 -23.26 -2.66 28.78
CA TRP A 299 -22.44 -1.51 28.42
C TRP A 299 -21.98 -1.56 26.96
N TYR A 300 -21.51 -2.72 26.53
CA TYR A 300 -21.04 -2.93 25.18
C TYR A 300 -22.17 -2.71 24.15
N LEU A 301 -23.35 -3.29 24.39
CA LEU A 301 -24.51 -3.11 23.51
C LEU A 301 -25.03 -1.67 23.48
N LYS A 302 -24.89 -0.91 24.57
CA LYS A 302 -25.30 0.51 24.64
C LYS A 302 -24.51 1.42 23.70
N GLN A 303 -23.29 1.04 23.32
CA GLN A 303 -22.46 1.80 22.38
C GLN A 303 -22.84 1.58 20.91
N LEU A 304 -23.69 0.59 20.63
CA LEU A 304 -24.18 0.29 19.28
C LEU A 304 -25.49 1.02 18.98
N SER A 305 -25.79 1.25 17.70
CA SER A 305 -27.06 1.84 17.32
C SER A 305 -28.24 0.93 17.76
N PRO A 306 -29.43 1.47 18.08
CA PRO A 306 -30.56 0.64 18.52
C PRO A 306 -30.93 -0.47 17.52
N ASN A 307 -30.75 -0.23 16.22
CA ASN A 307 -31.00 -1.24 15.19
C ASN A 307 -29.94 -2.35 15.20
N ASP A 308 -28.66 -2.00 15.37
CA ASP A 308 -27.56 -2.98 15.39
C ASP A 308 -27.59 -3.81 16.68
N ALA A 309 -27.89 -3.18 17.83
CA ALA A 309 -27.97 -3.85 19.12
C ALA A 309 -29.07 -4.93 19.17
N THR A 310 -30.22 -4.71 18.53
CA THR A 310 -31.33 -5.68 18.51
C THR A 310 -31.07 -6.93 17.66
N GLY A 311 -30.09 -6.89 16.75
CA GLY A 311 -29.72 -8.00 15.88
C GLY A 311 -28.60 -8.89 16.40
N ILE A 312 -27.89 -8.48 17.46
CA ILE A 312 -26.71 -9.20 17.97
C ILE A 312 -27.12 -10.19 19.05
N GLN A 313 -27.13 -11.48 18.68
CA GLN A 313 -27.42 -12.58 19.61
C GLN A 313 -26.19 -13.03 20.43
N HIS A 314 -24.98 -12.69 19.98
CA HIS A 314 -23.72 -13.12 20.60
C HIS A 314 -22.76 -11.94 20.86
N PRO A 315 -22.95 -11.15 21.93
CA PRO A 315 -22.21 -9.90 22.14
C PRO A 315 -20.70 -10.07 22.39
N LEU A 316 -20.27 -11.10 23.12
CA LEU A 316 -18.85 -11.34 23.38
C LEU A 316 -18.15 -11.78 22.09
N GLN A 317 -18.79 -12.64 21.29
CA GLN A 317 -18.26 -13.01 19.98
C GLN A 317 -18.22 -11.83 19.02
N HIS A 318 -19.25 -10.97 19.02
CA HIS A 318 -19.27 -9.75 18.23
C HIS A 318 -18.12 -8.81 18.64
N TYR A 319 -17.85 -8.66 19.94
CA TYR A 319 -16.71 -7.89 20.44
C TYR A 319 -15.38 -8.43 19.92
N LEU A 320 -15.12 -9.73 20.07
CA LEU A 320 -13.87 -10.36 19.64
C LEU A 320 -13.64 -10.30 18.12
N MET A 321 -14.72 -10.28 17.33
CA MET A 321 -14.62 -10.28 15.87
C MET A 321 -14.61 -8.88 15.25
N ILE A 322 -15.32 -7.93 15.83
CA ILE A 322 -15.63 -6.63 15.22
C ILE A 322 -15.51 -5.49 16.22
N GLY A 323 -16.10 -5.64 17.41
CA GLY A 323 -16.26 -4.55 18.37
C GLY A 323 -14.93 -4.00 18.89
N ALA A 324 -14.00 -4.87 19.24
CA ALA A 324 -12.66 -4.48 19.63
C ALA A 324 -12.02 -3.61 18.54
N GLN A 325 -11.95 -4.12 17.29
CA GLN A 325 -11.38 -3.42 16.11
C GLN A 325 -12.04 -2.08 15.80
N SER A 326 -13.30 -1.92 16.18
CA SER A 326 -14.05 -0.69 16.00
C SER A 326 -13.85 0.30 17.16
N GLY A 327 -12.95 0.02 18.10
CA GLY A 327 -12.66 0.85 19.26
C GLY A 327 -13.76 0.83 20.33
N LEU A 328 -14.71 -0.10 20.25
CA LEU A 328 -15.81 -0.19 21.23
C LEU A 328 -15.28 -0.74 22.56
N SER A 329 -15.71 -0.11 23.65
CA SER A 329 -15.22 -0.43 24.99
C SER A 329 -16.00 -1.60 25.62
N PRO A 330 -15.35 -2.68 26.07
CA PRO A 330 -16.04 -3.84 26.66
C PRO A 330 -16.60 -3.55 28.06
N HIS A 331 -16.11 -2.50 28.73
CA HIS A 331 -16.49 -2.18 30.10
C HIS A 331 -16.32 -0.66 30.37
N PRO A 332 -17.14 -0.04 31.25
CA PRO A 332 -17.02 1.39 31.57
C PRO A 332 -15.64 1.86 32.09
N LEU A 333 -14.85 0.95 32.67
CA LEU A 333 -13.51 1.25 33.20
C LEU A 333 -12.36 0.75 32.30
N PHE A 334 -12.66 0.28 31.10
CA PHE A 334 -11.63 -0.13 30.14
C PHE A 334 -11.92 0.53 28.79
N ASP A 335 -11.06 1.45 28.37
CA ASP A 335 -11.23 2.23 27.15
C ASP A 335 -10.40 1.63 26.02
N THR A 336 -11.04 0.90 25.11
CA THR A 336 -10.38 0.20 23.99
C THR A 336 -9.64 1.16 23.06
N ALA A 337 -10.28 2.28 22.72
CA ALA A 337 -9.72 3.25 21.78
C ALA A 337 -8.51 3.96 22.39
N TRP A 338 -8.64 4.38 23.67
CA TRP A 338 -7.54 4.99 24.40
C TRP A 338 -6.39 4.00 24.61
N TYR A 339 -6.67 2.75 25.00
CA TYR A 339 -5.64 1.74 25.23
C TYR A 339 -4.78 1.49 23.99
N TRP A 340 -5.38 1.43 22.80
CA TRP A 340 -4.62 1.34 21.55
C TRP A 340 -3.82 2.58 21.21
N GLN A 341 -4.42 3.76 21.40
CA GLN A 341 -3.74 5.02 21.16
C GLN A 341 -2.54 5.19 22.09
N HIS A 342 -2.68 4.76 23.35
CA HIS A 342 -1.66 4.90 24.38
C HIS A 342 -0.58 3.81 24.32
N TYR A 343 -0.90 2.64 23.77
CA TYR A 343 0.03 1.50 23.61
C TYR A 343 0.19 1.05 22.14
N PRO A 344 1.03 1.76 21.35
CA PRO A 344 1.19 1.49 19.92
C PRO A 344 1.74 0.10 19.56
N ASP A 345 2.50 -0.52 20.48
CA ASP A 345 3.03 -1.87 20.32
C ASP A 345 1.91 -2.92 20.28
N ILE A 346 0.83 -2.69 21.02
CA ILE A 346 -0.36 -3.56 21.00
C ILE A 346 -1.17 -3.31 19.74
N ALA A 347 -1.35 -2.05 19.33
CA ALA A 347 -2.03 -1.70 18.09
C ALA A 347 -1.35 -2.34 16.85
N ALA A 348 -0.01 -2.36 16.79
CA ALA A 348 0.73 -2.99 15.71
C ALA A 348 0.64 -4.53 15.70
N SER A 349 0.42 -5.15 16.87
CA SER A 349 0.31 -6.61 17.01
C SER A 349 -1.04 -7.18 16.56
N GLY A 350 -2.08 -6.34 16.49
CA GLY A 350 -3.45 -6.75 16.20
C GLY A 350 -4.12 -7.60 17.29
N ILE A 351 -3.52 -7.69 18.49
CA ILE A 351 -4.10 -8.40 19.64
C ILE A 351 -5.24 -7.56 20.22
N ASP A 352 -6.34 -8.22 20.64
CA ASP A 352 -7.45 -7.57 21.34
C ASP A 352 -6.97 -6.85 22.63
N PRO A 353 -7.30 -5.56 22.83
CA PRO A 353 -6.82 -4.77 23.97
C PRO A 353 -7.14 -5.37 25.33
N LEU A 354 -8.38 -5.82 25.55
CA LEU A 354 -8.78 -6.38 26.83
C LEU A 354 -8.12 -7.74 27.06
N GLN A 355 -8.01 -8.58 26.02
CA GLN A 355 -7.29 -9.85 26.07
C GLN A 355 -5.81 -9.63 26.39
N HIS A 356 -5.16 -8.64 25.78
CA HIS A 356 -3.79 -8.26 26.10
C HIS A 356 -3.68 -7.80 27.56
N TYR A 357 -4.55 -6.89 28.00
CA TYR A 357 -4.53 -6.35 29.34
C TYR A 357 -4.68 -7.44 30.42
N LEU A 358 -5.58 -8.41 30.19
CA LEU A 358 -5.80 -9.53 31.09
C LEU A 358 -4.63 -10.52 31.13
N ARG A 359 -3.91 -10.70 30.01
CA ARG A 359 -2.82 -11.68 29.91
C ARG A 359 -1.49 -11.11 30.40
N ASP A 360 -1.16 -9.91 29.94
CA ASP A 360 0.17 -9.31 30.11
C ASP A 360 0.07 -7.88 30.64
N GLY A 361 -0.80 -7.05 30.05
CA GLY A 361 -0.78 -5.60 30.27
C GLY A 361 -0.95 -5.15 31.72
N ALA A 362 -1.80 -5.82 32.50
CA ALA A 362 -1.95 -5.55 33.93
C ALA A 362 -0.68 -5.79 34.74
N HIS A 363 0.09 -6.84 34.40
CA HIS A 363 1.36 -7.16 35.06
C HIS A 363 2.51 -6.28 34.57
N GLU A 364 2.39 -5.74 33.36
CA GLU A 364 3.32 -4.77 32.79
C GLU A 364 3.12 -3.34 33.33
N GLY A 365 2.16 -3.13 34.24
CA GLY A 365 1.85 -1.80 34.79
C GLY A 365 1.12 -0.89 33.80
N ARG A 366 0.48 -1.45 32.77
CA ARG A 366 -0.30 -0.66 31.81
C ARG A 366 -1.61 -0.20 32.43
N ASP A 367 -2.05 0.98 32.03
CA ASP A 367 -3.27 1.61 32.49
C ASP A 367 -4.44 1.21 31.58
N PRO A 368 -5.63 0.91 32.12
CA PRO A 368 -6.80 0.52 31.34
C PRO A 368 -7.63 1.70 30.80
N ASN A 369 -7.43 2.90 31.36
CA ASN A 369 -8.07 4.15 30.96
C ASN A 369 -7.28 5.35 31.53
N PRO A 370 -7.52 6.59 31.08
CA PRO A 370 -6.71 7.76 31.50
C PRO A 370 -6.79 8.14 32.99
N LEU A 371 -7.75 7.61 33.75
CA LEU A 371 -7.97 7.93 35.17
C LEU A 371 -7.77 6.72 36.09
N PHE A 372 -7.02 5.73 35.63
CA PHE A 372 -6.63 4.57 36.42
C PHE A 372 -5.13 4.35 36.23
N ASP A 373 -4.35 4.67 37.26
CA ASP A 373 -2.90 4.47 37.31
C ASP A 373 -2.61 3.14 38.00
N SER A 374 -2.23 2.14 37.21
CA SER A 374 -2.03 0.77 37.66
C SER A 374 -0.90 0.66 38.69
N ASP A 375 0.22 1.34 38.48
CA ASP A 375 1.37 1.31 39.39
C ASP A 375 1.05 2.00 40.72
N TRP A 376 0.38 3.16 40.66
CA TRP A 376 -0.10 3.88 41.84
C TRP A 376 -1.08 3.04 42.65
N TYR A 377 -2.06 2.44 41.98
CA TYR A 377 -3.08 1.65 42.64
C TYR A 377 -2.51 0.38 43.29
N VAL A 378 -1.60 -0.31 42.61
CA VAL A 378 -0.87 -1.47 43.18
C VAL A 378 -0.09 -1.06 44.43
N ALA A 379 0.59 0.08 44.39
CA ALA A 379 1.34 0.58 45.54
C ALA A 379 0.43 0.96 46.72
N GLN A 380 -0.72 1.61 46.43
CA GLN A 380 -1.70 2.00 47.44
C GLN A 380 -2.36 0.79 48.12
N ALA A 381 -2.90 -0.14 47.32
CA ALA A 381 -3.64 -1.30 47.81
C ALA A 381 -2.72 -2.46 48.25
N GLN A 382 -1.40 -2.31 48.10
CA GLN A 382 -0.37 -3.30 48.45
C GLN A 382 -0.64 -4.67 47.80
N LEU A 383 -0.96 -4.65 46.50
CA LEU A 383 -1.34 -5.86 45.77
C LEU A 383 -0.13 -6.77 45.52
N ALA A 384 -0.38 -8.08 45.56
CA ALA A 384 0.58 -9.07 45.08
C ALA A 384 0.71 -8.99 43.55
N ILE A 385 1.88 -9.37 43.02
CA ILE A 385 2.25 -9.26 41.59
C ILE A 385 1.26 -9.98 40.65
N ASP A 386 0.58 -11.02 41.15
CA ASP A 386 -0.36 -11.86 40.40
C ASP A 386 -1.81 -11.34 40.41
N ILE A 387 -2.11 -10.26 41.15
CA ILE A 387 -3.46 -9.70 41.22
C ILE A 387 -3.64 -8.61 40.16
N ASN A 388 -4.65 -8.76 39.29
CA ASN A 388 -5.01 -7.72 38.32
C ASN A 388 -5.59 -6.48 39.06
N PRO A 389 -4.97 -5.29 38.91
CA PRO A 389 -5.32 -4.11 39.70
C PRO A 389 -6.72 -3.58 39.39
N LEU A 390 -7.12 -3.56 38.11
CA LEU A 390 -8.46 -3.09 37.72
C LEU A 390 -9.56 -4.03 38.24
N ARG A 391 -9.33 -5.35 38.20
CA ARG A 391 -10.27 -6.33 38.79
C ARG A 391 -10.39 -6.13 40.30
N HIS A 392 -9.26 -5.98 41.00
CA HIS A 392 -9.28 -5.73 42.44
C HIS A 392 -10.03 -4.45 42.79
N TYR A 393 -9.81 -3.37 42.02
CA TYR A 393 -10.53 -2.11 42.22
C TYR A 393 -12.04 -2.28 42.07
N LEU A 394 -12.49 -3.05 41.06
CA LEU A 394 -13.91 -3.31 40.84
C LEU A 394 -14.56 -4.15 41.94
N GLU A 395 -13.89 -5.19 42.39
CA GLU A 395 -14.44 -6.15 43.36
C GLU A 395 -14.34 -5.64 44.81
N TYR A 396 -13.29 -4.87 45.13
CA TYR A 396 -12.96 -4.47 46.51
C TYR A 396 -12.60 -2.99 46.64
N GLY A 397 -11.69 -2.48 45.83
CA GLY A 397 -11.06 -1.17 46.04
C GLY A 397 -12.02 0.01 46.02
N ALA A 398 -12.95 0.05 45.07
CA ALA A 398 -13.95 1.09 44.98
C ALA A 398 -14.85 1.15 46.22
N ALA A 399 -15.21 -0.01 46.79
CA ALA A 399 -16.00 -0.09 48.01
C ALA A 399 -15.19 0.21 49.28
N ALA A 400 -13.90 -0.12 49.28
CA ALA A 400 -12.96 0.21 50.35
C ALA A 400 -12.58 1.71 50.36
N GLY A 401 -12.90 2.45 49.29
CA GLY A 401 -12.61 3.87 49.16
C GLY A 401 -11.21 4.17 48.61
N ASP A 402 -10.53 3.17 48.05
CA ASP A 402 -9.21 3.34 47.45
C ASP A 402 -9.26 4.25 46.22
N ALA A 403 -8.20 5.02 45.98
CA ALA A 403 -8.11 5.97 44.89
C ALA A 403 -7.43 5.29 43.68
N PRO A 404 -8.11 5.19 42.52
CA PRO A 404 -7.53 4.60 41.31
C PRO A 404 -6.46 5.50 40.65
N HIS A 405 -6.41 6.78 41.02
CA HIS A 405 -5.48 7.76 40.44
C HIS A 405 -5.26 8.92 41.42
N PRO A 406 -4.06 9.55 41.48
CA PRO A 406 -3.77 10.64 42.43
C PRO A 406 -4.71 11.85 42.37
N LEU A 407 -5.31 12.13 41.20
CA LEU A 407 -6.25 13.23 40.97
C LEU A 407 -7.73 12.84 41.08
N PHE A 408 -8.04 11.58 41.41
CA PHE A 408 -9.41 11.08 41.60
C PHE A 408 -9.53 10.37 42.95
N ASP A 409 -10.30 10.95 43.88
CA ASP A 409 -10.47 10.41 45.24
C ASP A 409 -11.86 9.79 45.39
N SER A 410 -11.93 8.45 45.41
CA SER A 410 -13.18 7.69 45.53
C SER A 410 -13.96 8.03 46.81
N THR A 411 -13.28 8.19 47.94
CA THR A 411 -13.92 8.46 49.23
C THR A 411 -14.52 9.87 49.25
N TRP A 412 -13.74 10.84 48.80
CA TRP A 412 -14.19 12.23 48.71
C TRP A 412 -15.31 12.39 47.68
N TYR A 413 -15.18 11.77 46.51
CA TYR A 413 -16.18 11.83 45.46
C TYR A 413 -17.53 11.27 45.93
N LEU A 414 -17.56 10.14 46.65
CA LEU A 414 -18.79 9.58 47.21
C LEU A 414 -19.36 10.38 48.40
N ALA A 415 -18.50 11.05 49.18
CA ALA A 415 -18.94 11.92 50.27
C ALA A 415 -19.64 13.18 49.74
N ASN A 416 -19.14 13.73 48.62
CA ASN A 416 -19.67 14.93 47.98
C ASN A 416 -20.81 14.66 47.00
N ASN A 417 -21.05 13.39 46.63
CA ASN A 417 -22.11 12.97 45.72
C ASN A 417 -22.99 11.88 46.35
N PRO A 418 -23.90 12.24 47.29
CA PRO A 418 -24.73 11.28 48.03
C PRO A 418 -25.68 10.45 47.15
N ASP A 419 -26.07 10.98 45.99
CA ASP A 419 -26.88 10.31 44.98
C ASP A 419 -26.12 9.14 44.33
N VAL A 420 -24.85 9.35 43.99
CA VAL A 420 -23.96 8.29 43.46
C VAL A 420 -23.75 7.23 44.54
N ARG A 421 -23.47 7.64 45.77
CA ARG A 421 -23.35 6.73 46.92
C ARG A 421 -24.62 5.91 47.17
N GLY A 422 -25.79 6.55 47.10
CA GLY A 422 -27.09 5.89 47.28
C GLY A 422 -27.44 4.91 46.17
N SER A 423 -26.92 5.14 44.95
CA SER A 423 -27.12 4.27 43.79
C SER A 423 -26.22 3.02 43.80
N GLY A 424 -25.14 3.02 44.59
CA GLY A 424 -24.14 1.95 44.62
C GLY A 424 -23.27 1.85 43.35
N GLN A 425 -23.30 2.84 42.46
CA GLN A 425 -22.46 2.87 41.26
C GLN A 425 -20.97 3.04 41.62
N ASN A 426 -20.09 2.46 40.79
CA ASN A 426 -18.66 2.66 40.93
C ASN A 426 -18.30 4.16 40.72
N PRO A 427 -17.58 4.80 41.65
CA PRO A 427 -17.34 6.25 41.62
C PRO A 427 -16.52 6.69 40.40
N LEU A 428 -15.50 5.92 40.00
CA LEU A 428 -14.68 6.24 38.83
C LEU A 428 -15.49 6.10 37.54
N ALA A 429 -16.29 5.04 37.43
CA ALA A 429 -17.13 4.82 36.25
C ALA A 429 -18.18 5.93 36.12
N HIS A 430 -18.81 6.31 37.23
CA HIS A 430 -19.73 7.44 37.24
C HIS A 430 -19.02 8.73 36.80
N TYR A 431 -17.83 9.04 37.32
CA TYR A 431 -17.14 10.26 36.94
C TYR A 431 -16.74 10.32 35.47
N LEU A 432 -16.15 9.23 34.94
CA LEU A 432 -15.73 9.12 33.54
C LEU A 432 -16.87 9.37 32.55
N HIS A 433 -18.08 8.86 32.86
CA HIS A 433 -19.21 8.83 31.93
C HIS A 433 -20.32 9.84 32.24
N HIS A 434 -20.37 10.38 33.45
CA HIS A 434 -21.43 11.30 33.90
C HIS A 434 -20.87 12.49 34.68
N GLY A 435 -20.12 12.22 35.76
CA GLY A 435 -19.73 13.24 36.73
C GLY A 435 -18.92 14.40 36.16
N ALA A 436 -18.00 14.10 35.24
CA ALA A 436 -17.25 15.11 34.50
C ALA A 436 -18.14 16.10 33.73
N TYR A 437 -19.19 15.59 33.08
CA TYR A 437 -20.12 16.35 32.24
C TYR A 437 -21.21 17.05 33.08
N GLU A 438 -21.45 16.57 34.28
CA GLU A 438 -22.30 17.20 35.30
C GLU A 438 -21.55 18.28 36.10
N GLU A 439 -20.34 18.66 35.67
CA GLU A 439 -19.45 19.62 36.32
C GLU A 439 -19.08 19.26 37.77
N ARG A 440 -19.14 17.98 38.15
CA ARG A 440 -18.74 17.52 39.48
C ARG A 440 -17.22 17.55 39.60
N ASP A 441 -16.73 17.86 40.79
CA ASP A 441 -15.31 17.80 41.09
C ASP A 441 -14.90 16.34 41.37
N PRO A 442 -13.77 15.83 40.86
CA PRO A 442 -13.29 14.47 41.09
C PRO A 442 -12.52 14.30 42.40
N SER A 443 -12.00 15.39 42.95
CA SER A 443 -11.16 15.43 44.14
C SER A 443 -11.08 16.87 44.68
N PRO A 444 -10.64 17.10 45.93
CA PRO A 444 -10.43 18.45 46.46
C PRO A 444 -9.43 19.29 45.64
N GLN A 445 -8.55 18.63 44.88
CA GLN A 445 -7.45 19.28 44.17
C GLN A 445 -7.86 19.78 42.80
N PHE A 446 -9.00 19.38 42.23
CA PHE A 446 -9.41 19.75 40.88
C PHE A 446 -10.79 20.42 40.86
N ASN A 447 -10.85 21.66 40.35
CA ASN A 447 -12.10 22.42 40.21
C ASN A 447 -12.59 22.37 38.77
N THR A 448 -13.56 21.50 38.51
CA THR A 448 -14.13 21.23 37.18
C THR A 448 -14.76 22.49 36.57
N ALA A 449 -15.63 23.19 37.31
CA ALA A 449 -16.31 24.38 36.80
C ALA A 449 -15.34 25.56 36.53
N GLY A 450 -14.28 25.68 37.32
CA GLY A 450 -13.19 26.63 37.12
C GLY A 450 -12.38 26.30 35.86
N TYR A 451 -12.06 25.03 35.66
CA TYR A 451 -11.34 24.55 34.50
C TYR A 451 -12.13 24.74 33.20
N LEU A 452 -13.41 24.39 33.19
CA LEU A 452 -14.29 24.57 32.02
C LEU A 452 -14.55 26.05 31.68
N ARG A 453 -14.55 26.94 32.68
CA ARG A 453 -14.58 28.40 32.42
C ARG A 453 -13.32 28.90 31.74
N HIS A 454 -12.17 28.31 32.08
CA HIS A 454 -10.88 28.71 31.52
C HIS A 454 -10.61 28.08 30.15
N TYR A 455 -11.13 26.88 29.92
CA TYR A 455 -11.05 26.15 28.65
C TYR A 455 -12.46 25.85 28.10
N PRO A 456 -13.15 26.85 27.52
CA PRO A 456 -14.51 26.68 27.02
C PRO A 456 -14.63 25.58 25.96
N HIS A 457 -13.58 25.35 25.17
CA HIS A 457 -13.58 24.31 24.14
C HIS A 457 -13.75 22.90 24.71
N VAL A 458 -13.28 22.65 25.94
CA VAL A 458 -13.46 21.36 26.64
C VAL A 458 -14.95 21.14 26.92
N ARG A 459 -15.66 22.20 27.32
CA ARG A 459 -17.12 22.17 27.53
C ARG A 459 -17.86 22.03 26.20
N ASP A 460 -17.49 22.83 25.21
CA ASP A 460 -18.21 22.93 23.93
C ASP A 460 -18.06 21.64 23.10
N GLN A 461 -16.93 20.94 23.23
CA GLN A 461 -16.68 19.64 22.60
C GLN A 461 -17.09 18.44 23.47
N HIS A 462 -17.69 18.70 24.64
CA HIS A 462 -18.13 17.66 25.56
C HIS A 462 -17.01 16.67 25.95
N LEU A 463 -15.81 17.21 26.24
CA LEU A 463 -14.64 16.43 26.66
C LEU A 463 -14.58 16.33 28.19
N ASN A 464 -14.02 15.23 28.71
CA ASN A 464 -13.78 15.07 30.14
C ASN A 464 -12.66 16.05 30.61
N PRO A 465 -12.95 16.97 31.54
CA PRO A 465 -12.04 18.06 31.90
C PRO A 465 -10.80 17.58 32.65
N LEU A 466 -10.93 16.59 33.53
CA LEU A 466 -9.77 16.03 34.24
C LEU A 466 -8.88 15.23 33.28
N VAL A 467 -9.46 14.48 32.34
CA VAL A 467 -8.70 13.76 31.31
C VAL A 467 -7.95 14.74 30.41
N HIS A 468 -8.62 15.79 29.92
CA HIS A 468 -7.97 16.85 29.16
C HIS A 468 -6.84 17.50 29.96
N PHE A 469 -7.04 17.71 31.27
CA PHE A 469 -6.02 18.26 32.14
C PHE A 469 -4.78 17.38 32.24
N ILE A 470 -4.96 16.07 32.44
CA ILE A 470 -3.86 15.11 32.55
C ILE A 470 -3.06 15.06 31.25
N ILE A 471 -3.76 14.93 30.11
CA ILE A 471 -3.14 14.84 28.78
C ILE A 471 -2.34 16.11 28.43
N HIS A 472 -2.90 17.29 28.69
CA HIS A 472 -2.30 18.55 28.22
C HIS A 472 -1.43 19.28 29.24
N HIS A 473 -1.55 18.97 30.52
CA HIS A 473 -0.87 19.70 31.60
C HIS A 473 -0.07 18.81 32.56
N GLY A 474 0.03 17.51 32.29
CA GLY A 474 0.94 16.59 32.98
C GLY A 474 0.66 16.43 34.48
N GLY A 475 -0.60 16.60 34.91
CA GLY A 475 -1.05 16.30 36.27
C GLY A 475 -0.51 17.21 37.40
N ARG A 476 -0.03 18.44 37.11
CA ARG A 476 0.52 19.35 38.14
C ARG A 476 -0.55 19.89 39.10
N ASN A 477 -0.19 20.21 40.34
CA ASN A 477 -1.14 20.66 41.37
C ASN A 477 -1.81 22.02 41.00
N PRO A 478 -3.15 22.12 40.94
CA PRO A 478 -3.86 23.35 40.50
C PRO A 478 -3.62 24.58 41.39
N GLU A 479 -3.21 24.39 42.66
CA GLU A 479 -2.89 25.50 43.56
C GLU A 479 -1.64 26.31 43.17
N GLN A 480 -0.77 25.77 42.30
CA GLN A 480 0.43 26.49 41.83
C GLN A 480 0.18 27.39 40.60
N TRP A 481 -1.04 27.43 40.06
CA TRP A 481 -1.38 28.14 38.82
C TRP A 481 -1.92 29.56 39.08
N GLY A 482 -1.19 30.33 39.89
CA GLY A 482 -1.47 31.74 40.16
C GLY A 482 -0.72 32.68 39.21
N GLY A 483 -1.41 33.19 38.19
CA GLY A 483 -1.05 34.42 37.47
C GLY A 483 -0.02 34.28 36.32
N SER A 484 -0.47 34.66 35.11
CA SER A 484 0.26 34.81 33.83
C SER A 484 0.70 33.50 33.12
N TYR A 485 0.19 33.31 31.90
CA TYR A 485 0.44 32.17 31.02
C TYR A 485 1.71 32.37 30.19
N PRO A 486 2.76 31.55 30.35
CA PRO A 486 3.84 31.46 29.38
C PRO A 486 3.58 30.28 28.42
N THR A 487 3.83 30.53 27.14
CA THR A 487 3.94 29.57 26.05
C THR A 487 4.93 28.46 26.42
N ILE A 488 4.52 27.19 26.37
CA ILE A 488 5.39 26.04 26.70
C ILE A 488 5.81 25.32 25.43
N ALA A 489 7.13 25.32 25.21
CA ALA A 489 7.86 24.34 24.43
C ALA A 489 7.76 22.96 25.09
N SER A 490 7.38 21.92 24.33
CA SER A 490 7.32 20.55 24.85
C SER A 490 8.58 19.76 24.48
N THR A 491 9.26 19.30 25.52
CA THR A 491 10.21 18.19 25.52
C THR A 491 9.48 16.94 25.99
N HIS A 492 9.33 15.92 25.12
CA HIS A 492 9.09 14.54 25.52
C HIS A 492 10.11 13.65 24.78
N PRO A 493 10.92 12.84 25.48
CA PRO A 493 11.82 11.87 24.85
C PRO A 493 11.08 10.54 24.63
N ASN A 494 11.30 9.95 23.44
CA ASN A 494 10.80 8.66 22.92
C ASN A 494 9.46 8.71 22.17
N SER A 495 9.45 9.30 20.97
CA SER A 495 8.48 9.01 19.92
C SER A 495 9.21 8.53 18.65
N PRO A 496 8.59 7.70 17.79
CA PRO A 496 9.22 7.25 16.55
C PRO A 496 9.41 8.46 15.61
N ASP A 497 10.65 8.66 15.16
CA ASP A 497 11.02 9.68 14.16
C ASP A 497 10.27 9.44 12.84
N THR A 498 9.13 10.11 12.62
CA THR A 498 8.50 10.16 11.29
C THR A 498 9.11 11.27 10.46
N ALA A 499 9.07 11.15 9.13
CA ALA A 499 9.60 12.19 8.24
C ALA A 499 8.86 13.54 8.40
N LEU A 500 7.56 13.52 8.69
CA LEU A 500 6.78 14.73 9.00
C LEU A 500 7.21 15.33 10.35
N ALA A 501 7.51 14.52 11.36
CA ALA A 501 8.02 14.98 12.65
C ALA A 501 9.38 15.71 12.51
N ALA A 502 10.23 15.25 11.59
CA ALA A 502 11.52 15.87 11.32
C ALA A 502 11.41 17.26 10.65
N VAL A 503 10.41 17.48 9.80
CA VAL A 503 10.19 18.77 9.11
C VAL A 503 9.36 19.74 9.94
N LEU A 504 8.31 19.24 10.59
CA LEU A 504 7.31 20.06 11.28
C LEU A 504 7.55 20.19 12.79
N GLY A 505 8.48 19.41 13.34
CA GLY A 505 8.73 19.27 14.77
C GLY A 505 7.90 18.15 15.40
N GLN A 506 8.48 17.44 16.38
CA GLN A 506 7.86 16.26 17.02
C GLN A 506 6.55 16.56 17.78
N SER A 507 6.31 17.83 18.13
CA SER A 507 5.09 18.30 18.80
C SER A 507 3.97 18.68 17.82
N HIS A 508 4.22 18.61 16.51
CA HIS A 508 3.24 19.02 15.49
C HIS A 508 2.16 17.94 15.29
N PRO A 509 0.85 18.28 15.25
CA PRO A 509 -0.22 17.29 15.06
C PRO A 509 -0.11 16.40 13.81
N LEU A 510 0.61 16.88 12.79
CA LEU A 510 0.89 16.15 11.55
C LEU A 510 2.02 15.12 11.66
N ALA A 511 2.78 15.12 12.76
CA ALA A 511 3.92 14.23 12.95
C ALA A 511 3.53 12.74 12.99
N TYR A 512 2.27 12.40 13.25
CA TYR A 512 1.84 11.00 13.41
C TYR A 512 0.72 10.61 12.45
N LEU A 513 0.67 11.25 11.29
CA LEU A 513 -0.40 11.02 10.32
C LEU A 513 -0.31 9.61 9.71
N HIS A 514 -1.23 8.74 10.13
CA HIS A 514 -1.39 7.41 9.54
C HIS A 514 -1.74 7.56 8.05
N GLN A 515 -1.18 6.69 7.19
CA GLN A 515 -1.32 6.69 5.71
C GLN A 515 -0.46 7.68 4.92
N PHE A 516 0.38 8.48 5.60
CA PHE A 516 1.43 9.25 4.94
C PHE A 516 2.69 8.38 4.72
N TYR A 517 3.10 8.23 3.46
CA TYR A 517 4.27 7.43 3.10
C TYR A 517 5.24 8.28 2.28
N PRO A 518 6.24 8.93 2.92
CA PRO A 518 7.21 9.74 2.19
C PRO A 518 8.01 8.85 1.23
N SER A 519 8.44 9.39 0.09
CA SER A 519 9.40 8.69 -0.77
C SER A 519 10.67 8.37 0.03
N ALA A 520 11.28 7.21 -0.25
CA ALA A 520 12.51 6.78 0.41
C ALA A 520 13.65 7.80 0.24
N ARG A 521 13.61 8.59 -0.85
CA ARG A 521 14.51 9.71 -1.11
C ARG A 521 14.52 10.76 0.01
N PHE A 522 13.38 11.01 0.64
CA PHE A 522 13.22 12.02 1.70
C PHE A 522 13.11 11.40 3.09
N ALA A 523 13.05 10.07 3.20
CA ALA A 523 12.90 9.40 4.49
C ALA A 523 14.12 9.61 5.41
N ASN A 524 15.32 9.73 4.85
CA ASN A 524 16.57 9.88 5.62
C ASN A 524 16.97 11.35 5.86
N ASP A 525 16.55 12.26 4.98
CA ASP A 525 16.72 13.71 5.14
C ASP A 525 15.47 14.45 4.64
N PRO A 526 14.42 14.51 5.48
CA PRO A 526 13.19 15.24 5.15
C PRO A 526 13.43 16.74 4.94
N SER A 527 14.47 17.31 5.55
CA SER A 527 14.78 18.75 5.47
C SER A 527 15.25 19.19 4.08
N ALA A 528 15.75 18.23 3.27
CA ALA A 528 16.11 18.43 1.87
C ALA A 528 14.88 18.58 0.95
N PHE A 529 13.66 18.28 1.42
CA PHE A 529 12.44 18.46 0.63
C PHE A 529 11.97 19.93 0.63
N GLN A 530 12.43 20.68 -0.37
CA GLN A 530 12.05 22.09 -0.58
C GLN A 530 11.64 22.32 -2.04
N PRO A 531 10.47 21.83 -2.48
CA PRO A 531 10.00 22.06 -3.84
C PRO A 531 9.75 23.55 -4.09
N SER A 532 9.97 23.99 -5.33
CA SER A 532 9.60 25.34 -5.76
C SER A 532 8.09 25.48 -5.83
N ILE A 533 7.59 26.70 -5.57
CA ILE A 533 6.17 27.03 -5.66
C ILE A 533 5.93 28.31 -6.46
N THR A 534 4.98 28.24 -7.40
CA THR A 534 4.44 29.42 -8.09
C THR A 534 3.09 29.77 -7.49
N VAL A 535 2.94 31.02 -7.05
CA VAL A 535 1.65 31.57 -6.60
C VAL A 535 1.02 32.36 -7.73
N ILE A 536 -0.21 32.03 -8.10
CA ILE A 536 -0.97 32.70 -9.17
C ILE A 536 -2.07 33.53 -8.53
N VAL A 537 -2.13 34.82 -8.81
CA VAL A 537 -3.15 35.74 -8.27
C VAL A 537 -4.04 36.24 -9.40
N PRO A 538 -5.18 35.59 -9.68
CA PRO A 538 -6.17 36.11 -10.61
C PRO A 538 -6.95 37.26 -9.97
N ASN A 539 -7.02 38.40 -10.66
CA ASN A 539 -7.68 39.61 -10.19
C ASN A 539 -8.65 40.20 -11.20
N PHE A 540 -9.84 40.57 -10.72
CA PHE A 540 -10.81 41.38 -11.46
C PHE A 540 -11.60 42.27 -10.49
N ASN A 541 -11.39 43.58 -10.51
CA ASN A 541 -12.13 44.56 -9.71
C ASN A 541 -12.18 44.29 -8.18
N HIS A 542 -11.06 43.84 -7.60
CA HIS A 542 -10.95 43.52 -6.16
C HIS A 542 -10.04 44.47 -5.38
N ALA A 543 -9.90 45.74 -5.81
CA ALA A 543 -8.96 46.70 -5.22
C ALA A 543 -9.11 46.85 -3.69
N SER A 544 -10.32 46.73 -3.15
CA SER A 544 -10.64 46.82 -1.72
C SER A 544 -10.02 45.71 -0.87
N TYR A 545 -9.81 44.52 -1.43
CA TYR A 545 -9.34 43.33 -0.72
C TYR A 545 -7.92 42.91 -1.15
N LEU A 546 -7.50 43.33 -2.34
CA LEU A 546 -6.28 42.89 -2.99
C LEU A 546 -5.02 43.12 -2.14
N ARG A 547 -4.92 44.23 -1.41
CA ARG A 547 -3.75 44.48 -0.53
C ARG A 547 -3.63 43.42 0.57
N GLN A 548 -4.74 43.10 1.24
CA GLN A 548 -4.77 42.06 2.27
C GLN A 548 -4.35 40.70 1.69
N ARG A 549 -4.85 40.37 0.48
CA ARG A 549 -4.46 39.14 -0.20
C ARG A 549 -2.97 39.13 -0.49
N LEU A 550 -2.43 40.16 -1.13
CA LEU A 550 -1.02 40.23 -1.48
C LEU A 550 -0.15 40.19 -0.22
N ASP A 551 -0.49 40.94 0.83
CA ASP A 551 0.24 40.87 2.10
C ASP A 551 0.23 39.45 2.70
N SER A 552 -0.87 38.70 2.59
CA SER A 552 -0.91 37.29 3.03
C SER A 552 0.02 36.36 2.22
N ILE A 553 0.30 36.70 0.95
CA ILE A 553 1.18 35.94 0.06
C ILE A 553 2.65 36.30 0.29
N TYR A 554 2.99 37.60 0.27
CA TYR A 554 4.39 38.05 0.39
C TYR A 554 4.99 37.79 1.78
N ASN A 555 4.13 37.62 2.81
CA ASN A 555 4.54 37.31 4.18
C ASN A 555 4.45 35.81 4.53
N GLN A 556 4.28 34.91 3.56
CA GLN A 556 4.35 33.47 3.82
C GLN A 556 5.71 33.07 4.40
N THR A 557 5.71 32.18 5.39
CA THR A 557 6.94 31.68 6.03
C THR A 557 7.68 30.65 5.17
N TYR A 558 6.98 30.00 4.24
CA TYR A 558 7.60 29.14 3.24
C TYR A 558 8.10 29.98 2.05
N PRO A 559 9.32 29.73 1.53
CA PRO A 559 9.87 30.51 0.42
C PRO A 559 9.09 30.31 -0.88
N ILE A 560 8.54 31.40 -1.41
CA ILE A 560 7.87 31.43 -2.73
C ILE A 560 8.91 31.71 -3.82
N ALA A 561 8.94 30.86 -4.85
CA ALA A 561 9.87 30.97 -5.97
C ALA A 561 9.39 31.95 -7.05
N GLU A 562 8.09 31.95 -7.34
CA GLU A 562 7.49 32.80 -8.37
C GLU A 562 6.10 33.29 -7.95
N ILE A 563 5.77 34.54 -8.26
CA ILE A 563 4.44 35.12 -8.11
C ILE A 563 3.98 35.62 -9.48
N VAL A 564 2.83 35.13 -9.95
CA VAL A 564 2.21 35.54 -11.21
C VAL A 564 0.93 36.31 -10.90
N LEU A 565 0.98 37.63 -11.06
CA LEU A 565 -0.15 38.54 -10.91
C LEU A 565 -0.89 38.67 -12.25
N LEU A 566 -2.15 38.28 -12.28
CA LEU A 566 -3.00 38.37 -13.48
C LEU A 566 -4.12 39.37 -13.24
N ASP A 567 -4.30 40.31 -14.17
CA ASP A 567 -5.42 41.25 -14.15
C ASP A 567 -6.33 41.04 -15.36
N ASP A 568 -7.61 40.80 -15.11
CA ASP A 568 -8.59 40.50 -16.15
C ASP A 568 -9.34 41.74 -16.67
N ALA A 569 -8.59 42.79 -16.98
CA ALA A 569 -9.14 44.08 -17.42
C ALA A 569 -9.95 44.82 -16.34
N SER A 570 -9.39 44.92 -15.13
CA SER A 570 -10.02 45.69 -14.04
C SER A 570 -10.14 47.17 -14.38
N THR A 571 -11.23 47.77 -13.92
CA THR A 571 -11.57 49.19 -14.09
C THR A 571 -11.46 49.99 -12.79
N ASP A 572 -11.17 49.33 -11.67
CA ASP A 572 -10.87 49.95 -10.39
C ASP A 572 -9.35 50.14 -10.18
N ASP A 573 -8.94 50.48 -8.96
CA ASP A 573 -7.54 50.72 -8.61
C ASP A 573 -6.67 49.44 -8.55
N SER A 574 -7.20 48.27 -8.92
CA SER A 574 -6.48 47.00 -8.82
C SER A 574 -5.14 47.02 -9.57
N ARG A 575 -5.12 47.58 -10.79
CA ARG A 575 -3.90 47.61 -11.62
C ARG A 575 -2.77 48.38 -10.94
N ALA A 576 -3.09 49.50 -10.29
CA ALA A 576 -2.11 50.30 -9.57
C ALA A 576 -1.54 49.53 -8.38
N ILE A 577 -2.39 48.81 -7.64
CA ILE A 577 -1.96 47.96 -6.51
C ILE A 577 -1.06 46.82 -7.00
N LEU A 578 -1.44 46.12 -8.07
CA LEU A 578 -0.62 45.03 -8.62
C LEU A 578 0.76 45.53 -9.08
N MET A 579 0.83 46.69 -9.74
CA MET A 579 2.10 47.31 -10.15
C MET A 579 2.98 47.67 -8.96
N GLU A 580 2.37 48.21 -7.89
CA GLU A 580 3.08 48.54 -6.66
C GLU A 580 3.78 47.30 -6.07
N TYR A 581 3.05 46.19 -5.88
CA TYR A 581 3.65 44.96 -5.33
C TYR A 581 4.67 44.31 -6.28
N ALA A 582 4.40 44.32 -7.59
CA ALA A 582 5.37 43.83 -8.57
C ALA A 582 6.69 44.62 -8.52
N SER A 583 6.63 45.93 -8.23
CA SER A 583 7.84 46.76 -8.09
C SER A 583 8.61 46.51 -6.78
N ARG A 584 7.92 46.13 -5.70
CA ARG A 584 8.55 45.82 -4.40
C ARG A 584 9.42 44.57 -4.48
N ASP A 585 9.07 43.62 -5.35
CA ASP A 585 9.77 42.34 -5.47
C ASP A 585 9.88 41.86 -6.93
N ALA A 586 10.46 42.71 -7.76
CA ALA A 586 10.57 42.47 -9.21
C ALA A 586 11.38 41.21 -9.58
N ALA A 587 12.16 40.64 -8.64
CA ALA A 587 12.98 39.47 -8.88
C ALA A 587 12.16 38.18 -9.01
N ARG A 588 11.03 38.06 -8.28
CA ARG A 588 10.16 36.88 -8.28
C ARG A 588 8.72 37.16 -8.72
N THR A 589 8.36 38.41 -9.00
CA THR A 589 6.99 38.76 -9.40
C THR A 589 6.88 39.12 -10.87
N ARG A 590 6.00 38.41 -11.58
CA ARG A 590 5.59 38.69 -12.96
C ARG A 590 4.15 39.18 -12.97
N ILE A 591 3.89 40.23 -13.75
CA ILE A 591 2.54 40.79 -13.93
C ILE A 591 2.08 40.66 -15.38
N VAL A 592 0.81 40.31 -15.57
CA VAL A 592 0.18 40.18 -16.90
C VAL A 592 -1.18 40.87 -16.88
N PHE A 593 -1.31 41.90 -17.70
CA PHE A 593 -2.57 42.61 -17.92
C PHE A 593 -3.26 42.10 -19.17
N ASN A 594 -4.55 41.77 -19.04
CA ASN A 594 -5.39 41.57 -20.21
C ASN A 594 -5.85 42.92 -20.79
N SER A 595 -5.94 42.99 -22.12
CA SER A 595 -6.52 44.14 -22.82
C SER A 595 -8.05 44.14 -22.75
N GLU A 596 -8.66 42.95 -22.70
CA GLU A 596 -10.10 42.73 -22.63
C GLU A 596 -10.42 41.64 -21.59
N PRO A 597 -11.62 41.65 -20.97
CA PRO A 597 -12.00 40.60 -20.02
C PRO A 597 -11.96 39.21 -20.67
N SER A 598 -11.34 38.25 -19.99
CA SER A 598 -11.17 36.88 -20.48
C SER A 598 -12.47 36.10 -20.55
N GLY A 599 -13.50 36.59 -19.87
CA GLY A 599 -14.82 35.98 -19.82
C GLY A 599 -14.96 34.87 -18.79
N GLY A 600 -14.01 34.64 -17.87
CA GLY A 600 -14.20 33.73 -16.74
C GLY A 600 -12.94 33.34 -15.94
N ALA A 601 -13.13 33.01 -14.66
CA ALA A 601 -12.05 32.67 -13.73
C ALA A 601 -11.17 31.51 -14.22
N PHE A 602 -11.77 30.44 -14.76
CA PHE A 602 -11.01 29.26 -15.22
C PHE A 602 -10.09 29.55 -16.42
N ARG A 603 -10.35 30.60 -17.20
CA ARG A 603 -9.45 31.06 -18.27
C ARG A 603 -8.22 31.77 -17.69
N GLN A 604 -8.39 32.48 -16.58
CA GLN A 604 -7.27 33.03 -15.81
C GLN A 604 -6.47 31.93 -15.11
N TRP A 605 -7.13 30.91 -14.55
CA TRP A 605 -6.45 29.76 -13.96
C TRP A 605 -5.61 29.03 -14.99
N GLN A 606 -6.17 28.74 -16.17
CA GLN A 606 -5.42 28.16 -17.30
C GLN A 606 -4.17 28.98 -17.60
N ARG A 607 -4.34 30.29 -17.83
CA ARG A 607 -3.22 31.18 -18.18
C ARG A 607 -2.15 31.22 -17.09
N GLY A 608 -2.55 31.27 -15.82
CA GLY A 608 -1.63 31.23 -14.69
C GLY A 608 -0.83 29.93 -14.63
N ILE A 609 -1.50 28.78 -14.78
CA ILE A 609 -0.86 27.45 -14.75
C ILE A 609 0.12 27.28 -15.92
N GLU A 610 -0.25 27.75 -17.12
CA GLU A 610 0.62 27.72 -18.30
C GLU A 610 1.87 28.60 -18.12
N LEU A 611 1.71 29.74 -17.44
CA LEU A 611 2.80 30.65 -17.14
C LEU A 611 3.71 30.11 -16.02
N ALA A 612 3.17 29.39 -15.03
CA ALA A 612 3.89 28.93 -13.85
C ALA A 612 5.09 28.02 -14.20
N THR A 613 6.21 28.21 -13.50
CA THR A 613 7.46 27.46 -13.76
C THR A 613 7.80 26.43 -12.69
N SER A 614 7.17 26.51 -11.52
CA SER A 614 7.48 25.67 -10.37
C SER A 614 6.82 24.28 -10.40
N GLU A 615 7.30 23.38 -9.54
CA GLU A 615 6.73 22.03 -9.36
C GLU A 615 5.35 22.06 -8.69
N LEU A 616 5.18 22.94 -7.70
CA LEU A 616 3.92 23.18 -7.01
C LEU A 616 3.30 24.50 -7.44
N ILE A 617 1.98 24.53 -7.43
CA ILE A 617 1.16 25.70 -7.77
C ILE A 617 0.18 25.96 -6.62
N TRP A 618 -0.01 27.25 -6.33
CA TRP A 618 -1.09 27.75 -5.50
C TRP A 618 -1.84 28.83 -6.26
N ILE A 619 -3.13 28.62 -6.53
CA ILE A 619 -3.99 29.68 -7.08
C ILE A 619 -4.61 30.41 -5.89
N ALA A 620 -4.32 31.70 -5.82
CA ALA A 620 -4.59 32.55 -4.71
C ALA A 620 -5.57 33.64 -5.15
N GLU A 621 -6.88 33.41 -5.01
CA GLU A 621 -7.90 34.37 -5.45
C GLU A 621 -7.77 35.71 -4.71
N SER A 622 -8.06 36.80 -5.42
CA SER A 622 -7.64 38.17 -5.06
C SER A 622 -8.39 38.79 -3.88
N ASP A 623 -9.53 38.22 -3.49
CA ASP A 623 -10.43 38.71 -2.44
C ASP A 623 -10.36 37.90 -1.13
N ASP A 624 -9.62 36.79 -1.13
CA ASP A 624 -9.36 35.93 0.03
C ASP A 624 -8.13 36.37 0.83
N TRP A 625 -7.80 35.64 1.89
CA TRP A 625 -6.48 35.70 2.54
C TRP A 625 -6.22 34.43 3.37
N CYS A 626 -4.98 34.18 3.79
CA CYS A 626 -4.64 33.03 4.61
C CYS A 626 -3.61 33.35 5.70
N GLN A 627 -3.38 32.40 6.61
CA GLN A 627 -2.38 32.54 7.67
C GLN A 627 -0.94 32.53 7.11
N PRO A 628 0.04 33.16 7.77
CA PRO A 628 1.43 33.23 7.31
C PRO A 628 2.13 31.87 7.13
N ASP A 629 1.66 30.83 7.82
CA ASP A 629 2.24 29.49 7.79
C ASP A 629 1.49 28.50 6.86
N PHE A 630 0.58 29.02 6.03
CA PHE A 630 -0.27 28.22 5.15
C PHE A 630 0.53 27.29 4.24
N LEU A 631 1.50 27.82 3.50
CA LEU A 631 2.35 27.02 2.63
C LEU A 631 3.26 26.08 3.42
N ALA A 632 3.82 26.53 4.55
CA ALA A 632 4.69 25.72 5.39
C ALA A 632 3.98 24.47 5.96
N LYS A 633 2.66 24.52 6.13
CA LYS A 633 1.85 23.39 6.61
C LYS A 633 1.30 22.49 5.49
N LEU A 634 1.17 22.98 4.25
CA LEU A 634 0.66 22.19 3.12
C LEU A 634 1.77 21.53 2.29
N VAL A 635 2.89 22.22 2.08
CA VAL A 635 3.98 21.70 1.22
C VAL A 635 4.55 20.34 1.70
N PRO A 636 4.71 20.07 3.01
CA PRO A 636 5.29 18.79 3.46
C PRO A 636 4.53 17.54 3.02
N PHE A 637 3.23 17.62 2.73
CA PHE A 637 2.46 16.47 2.24
C PHE A 637 2.95 15.96 0.88
N PHE A 638 3.60 16.79 0.07
CA PHE A 638 4.11 16.42 -1.25
C PHE A 638 5.42 15.59 -1.21
N MET A 639 5.97 15.31 -0.02
CA MET A 639 7.01 14.29 0.16
C MET A 639 6.49 12.89 -0.19
N ASP A 640 5.19 12.65 -0.04
CA ASP A 640 4.51 11.54 -0.68
C ASP A 640 4.28 11.92 -2.16
N GLU A 641 5.04 11.28 -3.06
CA GLU A 641 4.96 11.56 -4.50
C GLU A 641 3.58 11.22 -5.10
N ALA A 642 2.75 10.43 -4.40
CA ALA A 642 1.40 10.15 -4.82
C ALA A 642 0.43 11.30 -4.50
N VAL A 643 0.74 12.17 -3.52
CA VAL A 643 -0.09 13.35 -3.21
C VAL A 643 -0.01 14.35 -4.36
N GLN A 644 -1.15 14.59 -4.99
CA GLN A 644 -1.29 15.55 -6.11
C GLN A 644 -1.85 16.89 -5.64
N LEU A 645 -2.56 16.92 -4.52
CA LEU A 645 -3.26 18.08 -3.99
C LEU A 645 -3.28 18.02 -2.45
N ALA A 646 -2.99 19.14 -1.80
CA ALA A 646 -3.13 19.32 -0.36
C ALA A 646 -3.96 20.58 -0.08
N TYR A 647 -4.95 20.49 0.81
CA TYR A 647 -5.80 21.63 1.15
C TYR A 647 -5.98 21.83 2.65
N SER A 648 -6.31 23.05 3.04
CA SER A 648 -6.54 23.42 4.44
C SER A 648 -8.02 23.62 4.76
N LYS A 649 -8.32 23.74 6.06
CA LYS A 649 -9.59 24.31 6.51
C LYS A 649 -9.84 25.68 5.87
N SER A 650 -11.08 25.93 5.48
CA SER A 650 -11.56 27.23 5.00
C SER A 650 -12.59 27.82 5.98
N GLN A 651 -12.34 29.04 6.45
CA GLN A 651 -13.28 29.84 7.24
C GLN A 651 -13.99 30.83 6.32
N PHE A 652 -15.31 30.79 6.27
CA PHE A 652 -16.09 31.75 5.51
C PHE A 652 -16.19 33.08 6.26
N ILE A 653 -15.94 34.18 5.55
CA ILE A 653 -15.96 35.55 6.08
C ILE A 653 -16.81 36.47 5.19
N ASP A 654 -17.39 37.51 5.79
CA ASP A 654 -18.09 38.56 5.06
C ASP A 654 -17.13 39.66 4.54
N GLU A 655 -17.70 40.69 3.92
CA GLU A 655 -16.98 41.88 3.43
C GLU A 655 -16.21 42.66 4.51
N ASN A 656 -16.55 42.47 5.79
CA ASN A 656 -15.88 43.11 6.93
C ASN A 656 -14.87 42.19 7.65
N ASN A 657 -14.57 41.01 7.08
CA ASN A 657 -13.73 39.96 7.69
C ASN A 657 -14.37 39.29 8.92
N CYS A 658 -15.68 39.42 9.12
CA CYS A 658 -16.37 38.72 10.20
C CYS A 658 -16.75 37.30 9.76
N PRO A 659 -16.54 36.26 10.60
CA PRO A 659 -17.01 34.91 10.31
C PRO A 659 -18.51 34.87 10.00
N THR A 660 -18.89 34.19 8.93
CA THR A 660 -20.30 34.01 8.58
C THR A 660 -20.94 32.88 9.39
N ALA A 661 -22.27 32.84 9.44
CA ALA A 661 -23.01 31.73 10.05
C ALA A 661 -22.86 30.40 9.30
N PHE A 662 -22.47 30.43 8.02
CA PHE A 662 -22.15 29.24 7.25
C PHE A 662 -20.72 28.78 7.55
N CYS A 663 -20.53 27.50 7.87
CA CYS A 663 -19.22 26.88 8.03
C CYS A 663 -19.12 25.59 7.22
N CYS A 664 -17.88 25.20 6.90
CA CYS A 664 -17.61 24.00 6.10
C CYS A 664 -18.04 22.73 6.86
N GLU A 665 -17.85 22.74 8.18
CA GLU A 665 -18.19 21.64 9.07
C GLU A 665 -19.68 21.29 9.01
N ASP A 666 -20.58 22.29 9.04
CA ASP A 666 -22.02 22.07 8.91
C ASP A 666 -22.40 21.54 7.52
N TYR A 667 -21.76 22.06 6.46
CA TYR A 667 -21.98 21.62 5.09
C TYR A 667 -21.58 20.15 4.86
N LEU A 668 -20.49 19.72 5.50
CA LEU A 668 -19.90 18.39 5.35
C LEU A 668 -20.35 17.39 6.44
N ALA A 669 -21.05 17.83 7.50
CA ALA A 669 -21.51 16.96 8.58
C ALA A 669 -22.39 15.78 8.10
N GLU A 670 -23.19 15.98 7.05
CA GLU A 670 -23.98 14.91 6.43
C GLU A 670 -23.12 13.79 5.80
N LEU A 671 -21.87 14.09 5.44
CA LEU A 671 -20.91 13.10 4.91
C LEU A 671 -20.09 12.46 6.03
N SER A 672 -19.57 13.28 6.95
CA SER A 672 -18.92 12.81 8.18
C SER A 672 -18.83 13.93 9.21
N PRO A 673 -19.25 13.71 10.46
CA PRO A 673 -19.17 14.73 11.51
C PRO A 673 -17.74 14.93 12.05
N ILE A 674 -16.81 14.00 11.78
CA ILE A 674 -15.47 13.99 12.40
C ILE A 674 -14.32 14.04 11.39
N ARG A 675 -14.52 13.69 10.12
CA ARG A 675 -13.40 13.53 9.16
C ARG A 675 -12.55 14.80 9.01
N TRP A 676 -13.18 15.97 8.98
CA TRP A 676 -12.49 17.25 8.81
C TRP A 676 -12.02 17.91 10.12
N SER A 677 -12.18 17.23 11.26
CA SER A 677 -11.63 17.71 12.54
C SER A 677 -10.13 17.41 12.66
N LEU A 678 -9.66 16.34 12.01
CA LEU A 678 -8.27 15.90 12.01
C LEU A 678 -7.65 15.94 10.61
N PRO A 679 -6.33 16.15 10.51
CA PRO A 679 -5.63 16.00 9.24
C PRO A 679 -5.65 14.56 8.72
N TYR A 680 -5.71 14.39 7.40
CA TYR A 680 -5.69 13.07 6.76
C TYR A 680 -4.98 13.08 5.40
N VAL A 681 -4.55 11.91 4.94
CA VAL A 681 -4.11 11.63 3.58
C VAL A 681 -4.92 10.45 3.09
N GLU A 682 -5.53 10.56 1.91
CA GLU A 682 -6.38 9.50 1.35
C GLU A 682 -6.14 9.38 -0.16
N THR A 683 -6.36 8.18 -0.72
CA THR A 683 -6.34 7.99 -2.16
C THR A 683 -7.48 8.77 -2.82
N ALA A 684 -7.21 9.30 -4.01
CA ALA A 684 -8.22 10.00 -4.78
C ALA A 684 -9.44 9.11 -5.08
N HIS A 685 -9.20 7.81 -5.31
CA HIS A 685 -10.26 6.86 -5.57
C HIS A 685 -11.23 6.72 -4.40
N ARG A 686 -10.73 6.46 -3.18
CA ARG A 686 -11.58 6.36 -1.99
C ARG A 686 -12.26 7.66 -1.63
N GLU A 687 -11.54 8.78 -1.71
CA GLU A 687 -12.13 10.09 -1.47
C GLU A 687 -13.29 10.37 -2.43
N VAL A 688 -13.15 10.04 -3.72
CA VAL A 688 -14.24 10.23 -4.68
C VAL A 688 -15.40 9.26 -4.44
N CYS A 689 -15.13 7.98 -4.13
CA CYS A 689 -16.18 7.00 -3.84
C CYS A 689 -17.00 7.35 -2.59
N GLU A 690 -16.35 7.86 -1.54
CA GLU A 690 -16.99 8.07 -0.24
C GLU A 690 -17.48 9.51 -0.04
N TYR A 691 -16.76 10.51 -0.56
CA TYR A 691 -16.96 11.93 -0.22
C TYR A 691 -17.03 12.83 -1.46
N LEU A 692 -15.89 13.12 -2.11
CA LEU A 692 -15.75 14.10 -3.18
C LEU A 692 -16.58 13.77 -4.43
N GLY A 693 -17.03 12.53 -4.62
CA GLY A 693 -17.97 12.17 -5.69
C GLY A 693 -19.43 12.42 -5.33
N ARG A 694 -19.74 12.61 -4.04
CA ARG A 694 -21.10 12.85 -3.53
C ARG A 694 -21.38 14.35 -3.37
N LYS A 695 -20.40 15.12 -2.87
CA LYS A 695 -20.43 16.59 -2.75
C LYS A 695 -19.01 17.14 -2.94
N ASN A 696 -18.88 18.40 -3.36
CA ASN A 696 -17.58 19.05 -3.40
C ASN A 696 -17.07 19.29 -1.97
N THR A 697 -16.01 18.58 -1.55
CA THR A 697 -15.43 18.69 -0.20
C THR A 697 -14.39 19.80 -0.07
N ILE A 698 -14.02 20.44 -1.18
CA ILE A 698 -12.97 21.47 -1.26
C ILE A 698 -13.62 22.80 -1.63
N PRO A 699 -13.83 23.72 -0.66
CA PRO A 699 -14.73 24.86 -0.84
C PRO A 699 -14.26 25.94 -1.83
N ASN A 700 -12.95 26.09 -2.02
CA ASN A 700 -12.33 27.11 -2.88
C ASN A 700 -10.89 26.71 -3.20
N VAL A 701 -10.34 27.28 -4.28
CA VAL A 701 -8.96 26.98 -4.69
C VAL A 701 -7.91 27.71 -3.85
N SER A 702 -8.26 28.83 -3.22
CA SER A 702 -7.36 29.59 -2.34
C SER A 702 -6.84 28.77 -1.16
N ALA A 703 -7.57 27.73 -0.75
CA ALA A 703 -7.16 26.79 0.30
C ALA A 703 -6.30 25.62 -0.21
N VAL A 704 -5.95 25.57 -1.49
CA VAL A 704 -5.41 24.39 -2.16
C VAL A 704 -4.03 24.64 -2.76
N VAL A 705 -3.07 23.78 -2.43
CA VAL A 705 -1.79 23.65 -3.14
C VAL A 705 -1.83 22.35 -3.95
N PHE A 706 -1.30 22.34 -5.17
CA PHE A 706 -1.30 21.15 -6.02
C PHE A 706 -0.04 21.05 -6.90
N ARG A 707 0.30 19.84 -7.34
CA ARG A 707 1.36 19.64 -8.34
C ARG A 707 0.94 20.25 -9.66
N LYS A 708 1.86 20.91 -10.37
CA LYS A 708 1.57 21.51 -11.67
C LYS A 708 0.92 20.48 -12.61
N PRO A 709 -0.35 20.67 -13.01
CA PRO A 709 -1.09 19.66 -13.76
C PRO A 709 -0.88 19.79 -15.27
N ASP A 710 -1.17 18.70 -15.98
CA ASP A 710 -1.28 18.70 -17.43
C ASP A 710 -2.74 18.97 -17.84
N LEU A 711 -2.99 20.16 -18.38
CA LEU A 711 -4.34 20.62 -18.72
C LEU A 711 -4.89 20.02 -20.02
N ARG A 712 -4.10 19.28 -20.81
CA ARG A 712 -4.52 18.83 -22.16
C ARG A 712 -5.84 18.07 -22.19
N GLN A 713 -6.10 17.20 -21.21
CA GLN A 713 -7.35 16.44 -21.16
C GLN A 713 -8.50 17.27 -20.62
N LEU A 714 -8.26 18.07 -19.57
CA LEU A 714 -9.26 18.96 -19.00
C LEU A 714 -9.75 19.99 -20.03
N LEU A 715 -8.86 20.51 -20.88
CA LEU A 715 -9.19 21.46 -21.95
C LEU A 715 -10.04 20.87 -23.08
N LYS A 716 -10.19 19.54 -23.17
CA LYS A 716 -11.14 18.89 -24.09
C LYS A 716 -12.57 18.87 -23.54
N THR A 717 -12.76 19.21 -22.27
CA THR A 717 -14.08 19.32 -21.62
C THR A 717 -14.62 20.75 -21.72
N ALA A 718 -15.82 20.98 -21.18
CA ALA A 718 -16.42 22.31 -21.05
C ALA A 718 -15.85 23.15 -19.90
N TRP A 719 -14.77 22.72 -19.24
CA TRP A 719 -14.22 23.33 -18.02
C TRP A 719 -14.13 24.86 -18.04
N ARG A 720 -13.63 25.44 -19.13
CA ARG A 720 -13.42 26.91 -19.27
C ARG A 720 -14.71 27.72 -19.32
N ASP A 721 -15.82 27.06 -19.59
CA ASP A 721 -17.13 27.68 -19.76
C ASP A 721 -18.03 27.47 -18.54
N LEU A 722 -17.59 26.62 -17.58
CA LEU A 722 -18.27 26.41 -16.31
C LEU A 722 -18.23 27.65 -15.42
N ARG A 723 -19.24 27.78 -14.56
CA ARG A 723 -19.37 28.90 -13.61
C ARG A 723 -19.54 28.44 -12.17
N ILE A 724 -20.03 27.22 -11.97
CA ILE A 724 -20.49 26.73 -10.66
C ILE A 724 -19.60 25.60 -10.19
N CYS A 725 -19.33 24.61 -11.06
CA CYS A 725 -18.62 23.38 -10.68
C CYS A 725 -17.22 23.25 -11.32
N GLY A 726 -16.67 24.32 -11.89
CA GLY A 726 -15.41 24.22 -12.63
C GLY A 726 -14.18 23.94 -11.75
N ASP A 727 -14.22 24.32 -10.49
CA ASP A 727 -13.22 23.96 -9.47
C ASP A 727 -13.28 22.46 -9.15
N TRP A 728 -14.48 21.92 -8.94
CA TRP A 728 -14.69 20.50 -8.68
C TRP A 728 -14.22 19.64 -9.85
N LEU A 729 -14.55 20.03 -11.08
CA LEU A 729 -14.05 19.35 -12.27
C LEU A 729 -12.52 19.38 -12.34
N PHE A 730 -11.91 20.52 -12.02
CA PHE A 730 -10.46 20.67 -11.97
C PHE A 730 -9.83 19.70 -10.95
N TYR A 731 -10.35 19.64 -9.72
CA TYR A 731 -9.84 18.74 -8.68
C TYR A 731 -9.90 17.27 -9.09
N LEU A 732 -11.00 16.84 -9.73
CA LEU A 732 -11.15 15.46 -10.23
C LEU A 732 -10.09 15.09 -11.29
N TYR A 733 -9.66 16.05 -12.12
CA TYR A 733 -8.59 15.78 -13.09
C TYR A 733 -7.20 15.80 -12.45
N VAL A 734 -6.95 16.69 -11.48
CA VAL A 734 -5.66 16.80 -10.78
C VAL A 734 -5.38 15.59 -9.89
N LEU A 735 -6.40 15.09 -9.18
CA LEU A 735 -6.25 14.00 -8.21
C LEU A 735 -6.05 12.62 -8.85
N ARG A 736 -6.31 12.49 -10.15
CA ARG A 736 -6.47 11.21 -10.84
C ARG A 736 -5.28 10.26 -10.64
N GLY A 737 -5.54 9.08 -10.08
CA GLY A 737 -4.54 8.03 -9.79
C GLY A 737 -3.63 8.32 -8.59
N GLY A 738 -3.83 9.44 -7.89
CA GLY A 738 -2.98 9.89 -6.79
C GLY A 738 -3.69 9.87 -5.44
N LYS A 739 -3.22 10.73 -4.56
CA LYS A 739 -3.75 11.00 -3.22
C LYS A 739 -4.04 12.48 -3.05
N LEU A 740 -4.85 12.78 -2.05
CA LEU A 740 -5.00 14.12 -1.49
C LEU A 740 -4.58 14.14 -0.03
N ALA A 741 -4.30 15.34 0.46
CA ALA A 741 -4.08 15.62 1.87
C ALA A 741 -4.99 16.75 2.37
N TYR A 742 -5.42 16.67 3.61
CA TYR A 742 -6.16 17.71 4.31
C TYR A 742 -5.48 18.05 5.64
N THR A 743 -5.53 19.32 6.05
CA THR A 743 -5.14 19.74 7.40
C THR A 743 -6.00 20.87 7.96
N SER A 744 -6.35 20.75 9.24
CA SER A 744 -6.97 21.82 10.03
C SER A 744 -5.94 22.71 10.76
N ALA A 745 -4.63 22.42 10.62
CA ALA A 745 -3.58 23.14 11.33
C ALA A 745 -3.34 24.58 10.82
N THR A 746 -3.78 24.92 9.61
CA THR A 746 -3.76 26.27 9.05
C THR A 746 -5.13 26.59 8.46
N THR A 747 -5.42 27.87 8.27
CA THR A 747 -6.72 28.36 7.80
C THR A 747 -6.57 29.30 6.62
N ASN A 748 -7.36 29.02 5.57
CA ASN A 748 -7.69 29.97 4.52
C ASN A 748 -9.01 30.68 4.87
N TYR A 749 -9.12 31.96 4.56
CA TYR A 749 -10.32 32.76 4.79
C TYR A 749 -10.96 33.08 3.45
N TYR A 750 -12.13 32.50 3.21
CA TYR A 750 -12.86 32.58 1.96
C TYR A 750 -13.98 33.61 2.06
N ARG A 751 -13.97 34.62 1.18
CA ARG A 751 -14.91 35.73 1.27
C ARG A 751 -16.22 35.47 0.52
N LEU A 752 -17.34 35.69 1.20
CA LEU A 752 -18.68 35.66 0.61
C LEU A 752 -19.17 37.08 0.33
N HIS A 753 -19.39 37.41 -0.95
CA HIS A 753 -20.04 38.66 -1.34
C HIS A 753 -21.56 38.48 -1.41
N SER A 754 -22.33 39.53 -1.11
CA SER A 754 -23.80 39.52 -1.23
C SER A 754 -24.29 39.17 -2.65
N SER A 755 -23.47 39.46 -3.68
CA SER A 755 -23.69 39.08 -5.08
C SER A 755 -23.23 37.65 -5.43
N ASN A 756 -22.38 37.01 -4.61
CA ASN A 756 -21.81 35.68 -4.85
C ASN A 756 -22.54 34.55 -4.08
N SER A 757 -23.71 34.82 -3.49
CA SER A 757 -24.45 33.75 -2.81
C SER A 757 -24.92 32.68 -3.81
N SER A 758 -24.52 31.43 -3.58
CA SER A 758 -24.91 30.26 -4.38
C SER A 758 -26.43 30.07 -4.43
N ALA A 759 -27.16 30.66 -3.47
CA ALA A 759 -28.62 30.61 -3.37
C ALA A 759 -29.36 31.08 -4.62
N ALA A 760 -28.83 32.10 -5.32
CA ALA A 760 -29.44 32.58 -6.57
C ALA A 760 -29.27 31.58 -7.72
N THR A 761 -28.16 30.82 -7.72
CA THR A 761 -27.84 29.86 -8.80
C THR A 761 -28.76 28.63 -8.80
N TYR A 762 -29.31 28.25 -7.63
CA TYR A 762 -30.21 27.10 -7.48
C TYR A 762 -31.51 27.23 -8.30
N ARG A 763 -31.87 28.46 -8.70
CA ARG A 763 -33.04 28.77 -9.54
C ARG A 763 -32.75 28.71 -11.04
N THR A 764 -31.49 28.46 -11.42
CA THR A 764 -31.07 28.45 -12.83
C THR A 764 -30.88 27.02 -13.35
N PRO A 765 -31.22 26.74 -14.63
CA PRO A 765 -30.94 25.45 -15.26
C PRO A 765 -29.45 25.04 -15.22
N ASN A 766 -28.54 26.02 -15.34
CA ASN A 766 -27.10 25.78 -15.41
C ASN A 766 -26.56 25.05 -14.18
N TYR A 767 -27.05 25.34 -12.97
CA TYR A 767 -26.63 24.63 -11.75
C TYR A 767 -26.77 23.11 -11.89
N TYR A 768 -27.94 22.66 -12.31
CA TYR A 768 -28.26 21.24 -12.46
C TYR A 768 -27.49 20.59 -13.61
N GLN A 769 -27.30 21.32 -14.72
CA GLN A 769 -26.56 20.85 -15.90
C GLN A 769 -25.07 20.69 -15.61
N GLU A 770 -24.44 21.64 -14.92
CA GLU A 770 -23.03 21.54 -14.50
C GLU A 770 -22.86 20.38 -13.52
N HIS A 771 -23.75 20.19 -12.55
CA HIS A 771 -23.72 19.01 -11.67
C HIS A 771 -23.90 17.69 -12.42
N ALA A 772 -24.75 17.64 -13.45
CA ALA A 772 -24.89 16.45 -14.30
C ALA A 772 -23.62 16.14 -15.10
N LEU A 773 -22.91 17.19 -15.56
CA LEU A 773 -21.58 17.05 -16.16
C LEU A 773 -20.59 16.48 -15.14
N ILE A 774 -20.54 17.01 -13.92
CA ILE A 774 -19.66 16.48 -12.85
C ILE A 774 -19.93 15.00 -12.60
N ALA A 775 -21.19 14.60 -12.44
CA ALA A 775 -21.55 13.20 -12.26
C ALA A 775 -21.09 12.31 -13.44
N SER A 776 -21.18 12.82 -14.67
CA SER A 776 -20.68 12.13 -15.87
C SER A 776 -19.15 12.00 -15.87
N GLU A 777 -18.43 13.03 -15.44
CA GLU A 777 -16.96 13.01 -15.35
C GLU A 777 -16.48 12.11 -14.21
N ILE A 778 -17.14 12.13 -13.04
CA ILE A 778 -16.87 11.19 -11.94
C ILE A 778 -16.98 9.74 -12.46
N ALA A 779 -18.08 9.42 -13.14
CA ALA A 779 -18.30 8.09 -13.70
C ALA A 779 -17.28 7.71 -14.79
N ARG A 780 -16.78 8.68 -15.56
CA ARG A 780 -15.80 8.46 -16.64
C ARG A 780 -14.36 8.35 -16.13
N LEU A 781 -14.04 8.93 -14.99
CA LEU A 781 -12.67 9.00 -14.46
C LEU A 781 -12.41 7.99 -13.34
N TYR A 782 -13.43 7.63 -12.56
CA TYR A 782 -13.30 6.82 -11.35
C TYR A 782 -14.24 5.61 -11.36
N ALA A 783 -13.77 4.49 -10.81
CA ALA A 783 -14.57 3.28 -10.62
C ALA A 783 -15.51 3.42 -9.40
N VAL A 784 -16.47 4.33 -9.45
CA VAL A 784 -17.34 4.61 -8.29
C VAL A 784 -18.48 3.58 -8.13
N PRO A 785 -18.85 3.21 -6.89
CA PRO A 785 -20.08 2.48 -6.61
C PRO A 785 -21.32 3.28 -7.03
N ASP A 786 -22.39 2.57 -7.42
CA ASP A 786 -23.69 3.18 -7.80
C ASP A 786 -24.27 4.12 -6.73
N ASP A 787 -24.03 3.80 -5.46
CA ASP A 787 -24.46 4.60 -4.31
C ASP A 787 -23.83 6.00 -4.32
N THR A 788 -22.62 6.16 -4.87
CA THR A 788 -21.93 7.46 -4.97
C THR A 788 -22.70 8.42 -5.87
N LEU A 789 -23.02 7.97 -7.10
CA LEU A 789 -23.75 8.77 -8.08
C LEU A 789 -25.22 8.96 -7.65
N THR A 790 -25.77 7.98 -6.94
CA THR A 790 -27.12 8.09 -6.34
C THR A 790 -27.16 9.16 -5.26
N ALA A 791 -26.19 9.17 -4.34
CA ALA A 791 -26.07 10.20 -3.30
C ALA A 791 -25.87 11.60 -3.91
N HIS A 792 -25.02 11.73 -4.93
CA HIS A 792 -24.86 12.97 -5.68
C HIS A 792 -26.18 13.46 -6.29
N ARG A 793 -26.91 12.58 -6.97
CA ARG A 793 -28.21 12.90 -7.55
C ARG A 793 -29.22 13.34 -6.48
N GLN A 794 -29.27 12.65 -5.34
CA GLN A 794 -30.18 12.99 -4.24
C GLN A 794 -29.86 14.36 -3.63
N TYR A 795 -28.57 14.67 -3.47
CA TYR A 795 -28.09 15.98 -3.04
C TYR A 795 -28.58 17.09 -3.98
N VAL A 796 -28.35 16.93 -5.29
CA VAL A 796 -28.76 17.93 -6.29
C VAL A 796 -30.30 18.03 -6.40
N ALA A 797 -31.01 16.91 -6.32
CA ALA A 797 -32.47 16.87 -6.38
C ALA A 797 -33.15 17.60 -5.21
N ARG A 798 -32.48 17.72 -4.05
CA ARG A 798 -33.00 18.50 -2.91
C ARG A 798 -33.23 19.96 -3.31
N PHE A 799 -32.21 20.59 -3.90
CA PHE A 799 -32.31 21.98 -4.37
C PHE A 799 -33.32 22.15 -5.50
N TYR A 800 -33.44 21.16 -6.39
CA TYR A 800 -34.47 21.21 -7.44
C TYR A 800 -35.86 21.26 -6.84
N ARG A 801 -36.18 20.42 -5.85
CA ARG A 801 -37.51 20.39 -5.22
C ARG A 801 -37.87 21.73 -4.59
N ASP A 802 -36.90 22.38 -3.96
CA ASP A 802 -37.10 23.68 -3.31
C ASP A 802 -37.34 24.81 -4.34
N ASN A 803 -36.94 24.62 -5.60
CA ASN A 803 -37.06 25.62 -6.68
C ASN A 803 -37.91 25.14 -7.88
N ALA A 804 -38.65 24.03 -7.73
CA ALA A 804 -39.31 23.34 -8.84
C ALA A 804 -40.34 24.23 -9.57
N ASN A 805 -41.10 25.02 -8.81
CA ASN A 805 -42.13 25.91 -9.38
C ASN A 805 -41.57 26.89 -10.42
N GLU A 806 -40.37 27.44 -10.18
CA GLU A 806 -39.73 28.40 -11.09
C GLU A 806 -39.10 27.71 -12.31
N LEU A 807 -38.49 26.53 -12.13
CA LEU A 807 -37.83 25.77 -13.18
C LEU A 807 -38.83 25.08 -14.11
N GLU A 808 -39.90 24.50 -13.55
CA GLU A 808 -40.97 23.88 -14.33
C GLU A 808 -41.79 24.91 -15.10
N GLY A 809 -41.95 26.12 -14.55
CA GLY A 809 -42.52 27.27 -15.27
C GLY A 809 -41.72 27.67 -16.52
N GLN A 810 -40.43 27.30 -16.60
CA GLN A 810 -39.56 27.47 -17.77
C GLN A 810 -39.53 26.23 -18.69
N GLY A 811 -40.33 25.20 -18.38
CA GLY A 811 -40.33 23.92 -19.11
C GLY A 811 -39.15 23.01 -18.78
N MET A 812 -38.39 23.29 -17.72
CA MET A 812 -37.16 22.58 -17.36
C MET A 812 -37.40 21.59 -16.23
N SER A 813 -37.65 20.32 -16.56
CA SER A 813 -37.83 19.26 -15.57
C SER A 813 -36.50 18.68 -15.07
N PHE A 814 -36.47 18.15 -13.84
CA PHE A 814 -35.24 17.56 -13.28
C PHE A 814 -34.60 16.47 -14.16
N PRO A 815 -35.33 15.51 -14.74
CA PRO A 815 -34.72 14.50 -15.63
C PRO A 815 -34.14 15.08 -16.93
N LEU A 816 -34.61 16.24 -17.38
CA LEU A 816 -34.06 16.96 -18.53
C LEU A 816 -32.73 17.64 -18.17
N LEU A 817 -32.64 18.21 -16.97
CA LEU A 817 -31.44 18.90 -16.49
C LEU A 817 -30.36 17.96 -15.96
N TYR A 818 -30.77 16.86 -15.32
CA TYR A 818 -29.91 15.83 -14.74
C TYR A 818 -30.25 14.47 -15.36
N ASN A 819 -29.64 14.19 -16.50
CA ASN A 819 -29.94 13.01 -17.30
C ASN A 819 -29.16 11.77 -16.81
N GLN A 820 -29.85 10.88 -16.09
CA GLN A 820 -29.25 9.66 -15.56
C GLN A 820 -28.71 8.74 -16.66
N THR A 821 -29.40 8.63 -17.81
CA THR A 821 -28.98 7.76 -18.91
C THR A 821 -27.64 8.21 -19.50
N GLN A 822 -27.42 9.52 -19.63
CA GLN A 822 -26.14 10.05 -20.09
C GLN A 822 -24.99 9.77 -19.10
N ILE A 823 -25.26 9.91 -17.79
CA ILE A 823 -24.26 9.61 -16.74
C ILE A 823 -23.88 8.11 -16.77
N MET A 824 -24.86 7.21 -16.89
CA MET A 824 -24.59 5.78 -17.00
C MET A 824 -23.86 5.41 -18.29
N ALA A 825 -24.16 6.11 -19.41
CA ALA A 825 -23.40 5.94 -20.65
C ALA A 825 -21.95 6.42 -20.51
N ALA A 826 -21.69 7.47 -19.73
CA ALA A 826 -20.33 7.94 -19.44
C ALA A 826 -19.54 6.90 -18.61
N ALA A 827 -20.19 6.21 -17.67
CA ALA A 827 -19.58 5.11 -16.91
C ALA A 827 -19.07 3.98 -17.82
N GLN A 828 -19.81 3.65 -18.89
CA GLN A 828 -19.41 2.62 -19.86
C GLN A 828 -18.22 3.03 -20.73
N GLN A 829 -17.89 4.31 -20.79
CA GLN A 829 -16.75 4.86 -21.52
C GLN A 829 -15.50 5.02 -20.64
N ARG A 830 -15.59 4.64 -19.36
CA ARG A 830 -14.46 4.71 -18.43
C ARG A 830 -13.31 3.84 -18.93
N ARG A 831 -12.11 4.41 -18.99
CA ARG A 831 -10.89 3.66 -19.28
C ARG A 831 -10.39 2.95 -18.02
N PRO A 832 -9.79 1.75 -18.15
CA PRO A 832 -9.15 1.06 -17.03
C PRO A 832 -8.11 1.93 -16.32
N THR A 833 -8.07 1.85 -15.00
CA THR A 833 -7.01 2.41 -14.16
C THR A 833 -5.81 1.45 -14.19
N VAL A 834 -4.65 1.95 -14.59
CA VAL A 834 -3.44 1.15 -14.79
C VAL A 834 -2.41 1.44 -13.71
N LEU A 835 -2.01 0.39 -12.98
CA LEU A 835 -0.82 0.40 -12.14
C LEU A 835 0.37 -0.11 -12.92
N MET A 836 1.30 0.78 -13.25
CA MET A 836 2.57 0.43 -13.89
C MET A 836 3.59 0.03 -12.81
N ALA A 837 3.82 -1.27 -12.67
CA ALA A 837 4.69 -1.84 -11.63
C ALA A 837 6.11 -2.07 -12.16
N ILE A 838 7.05 -1.21 -11.73
CA ILE A 838 8.45 -1.24 -12.16
C ILE A 838 9.34 -1.77 -11.05
N PHE A 839 10.46 -2.40 -11.41
CA PHE A 839 11.42 -2.92 -10.43
C PHE A 839 12.19 -1.80 -9.72
N GLY A 840 12.57 -0.75 -10.46
CA GLY A 840 13.32 0.40 -9.96
C GLY A 840 13.39 1.52 -11.00
N PHE A 841 13.59 2.76 -10.54
CA PHE A 841 14.04 3.86 -11.41
C PHE A 841 15.53 3.70 -11.69
N ALA A 842 15.86 2.79 -12.60
CA ALA A 842 17.24 2.46 -12.94
C ALA A 842 17.45 2.39 -14.46
N THR A 843 18.70 2.32 -14.89
CA THR A 843 19.04 2.33 -16.32
C THR A 843 18.79 0.95 -16.93
N GLY A 844 18.06 0.89 -18.04
CA GLY A 844 17.90 -0.33 -18.82
C GLY A 844 16.64 -0.34 -19.67
N GLY A 845 16.56 -1.26 -20.63
CA GLY A 845 15.43 -1.32 -21.56
C GLY A 845 14.12 -1.70 -20.88
N GLY A 846 14.17 -2.64 -19.93
CA GLY A 846 13.00 -3.10 -19.18
C GLY A 846 12.54 -2.10 -18.10
N GLU A 847 13.42 -1.19 -17.69
CA GLU A 847 13.17 -0.15 -16.69
C GLU A 847 12.69 1.15 -17.34
N VAL A 848 13.24 1.53 -18.50
CA VAL A 848 12.89 2.77 -19.22
C VAL A 848 11.63 2.63 -20.06
N PHE A 849 11.40 1.48 -20.70
CA PHE A 849 10.20 1.25 -21.50
C PHE A 849 8.88 1.47 -20.73
N PRO A 850 8.65 0.88 -19.53
CA PRO A 850 7.40 1.10 -18.79
C PRO A 850 7.18 2.57 -18.44
N ILE A 851 8.23 3.33 -18.17
CA ILE A 851 8.14 4.79 -17.91
C ILE A 851 7.63 5.52 -19.16
N ARG A 852 8.19 5.22 -20.34
CA ARG A 852 7.74 5.82 -21.60
C ARG A 852 6.30 5.42 -21.93
N LEU A 853 5.93 4.16 -21.70
CA LEU A 853 4.57 3.67 -21.90
C LEU A 853 3.57 4.35 -20.95
N ALA A 854 3.93 4.53 -19.67
CA ALA A 854 3.11 5.26 -18.70
C ALA A 854 2.81 6.70 -19.14
N ASN A 855 3.81 7.40 -19.70
CA ASN A 855 3.63 8.74 -20.25
C ASN A 855 2.62 8.77 -21.42
N GLU A 856 2.77 7.87 -22.38
CA GLU A 856 1.86 7.79 -23.54
C GLU A 856 0.44 7.38 -23.13
N LEU A 857 0.28 6.49 -22.14
CA LEU A 857 -1.02 6.15 -21.56
C LEU A 857 -1.70 7.36 -20.91
N GLN A 858 -0.95 8.16 -20.15
CA GLN A 858 -1.45 9.40 -19.57
C GLN A 858 -1.90 10.39 -20.67
N TYR A 859 -1.14 10.53 -21.77
CA TYR A 859 -1.53 11.34 -22.93
C TYR A 859 -2.76 10.81 -23.66
N ALA A 860 -2.98 9.50 -23.62
CA ALA A 860 -4.17 8.82 -24.12
C ALA A 860 -5.35 8.82 -23.13
N ASN A 861 -5.27 9.60 -22.04
CA ASN A 861 -6.32 9.78 -21.03
C ASN A 861 -6.61 8.54 -20.15
N TYR A 862 -5.65 7.62 -19.99
CA TYR A 862 -5.74 6.61 -18.94
C TYR A 862 -5.40 7.20 -17.57
N THR A 863 -6.01 6.67 -16.51
CA THR A 863 -5.51 6.88 -15.15
C THR A 863 -4.31 5.98 -14.94
N VAL A 864 -3.13 6.56 -14.71
CA VAL A 864 -1.89 5.80 -14.53
C VAL A 864 -1.27 6.15 -13.19
N THR A 865 -0.87 5.12 -12.44
CA THR A 865 -0.07 5.23 -11.21
C THR A 865 1.17 4.36 -11.39
N VAL A 866 2.35 4.87 -11.00
CA VAL A 866 3.58 4.06 -11.04
C VAL A 866 3.88 3.52 -9.66
N PHE A 867 4.07 2.20 -9.56
CA PHE A 867 4.58 1.55 -8.36
C PHE A 867 6.04 1.18 -8.53
N ASN A 868 6.91 1.84 -7.77
CA ASN A 868 8.34 1.56 -7.71
C ASN A 868 8.63 0.53 -6.62
N PHE A 869 9.11 -0.65 -7.01
CA PHE A 869 9.49 -1.71 -6.08
C PHE A 869 10.75 -1.42 -5.25
N ALA A 870 11.52 -0.40 -5.63
CA ALA A 870 12.81 -0.06 -5.02
C ALA A 870 13.78 -1.26 -5.00
N GLY A 871 13.77 -2.06 -6.07
CA GLY A 871 14.62 -3.24 -6.23
C GLY A 871 16.05 -2.94 -6.69
N GLU A 872 16.29 -1.74 -7.23
CA GLU A 872 17.60 -1.24 -7.64
C GLU A 872 17.87 0.16 -7.06
N PRO A 873 19.14 0.60 -7.00
CA PRO A 873 19.49 1.96 -6.62
C PRO A 873 18.74 3.01 -7.43
N PHE A 874 18.22 4.03 -6.76
CA PHE A 874 17.42 5.09 -7.36
C PHE A 874 18.28 5.98 -8.28
N ASN A 875 17.89 6.12 -9.54
CA ASN A 875 18.49 7.03 -10.51
C ASN A 875 17.54 8.21 -10.80
N THR A 876 17.92 9.40 -10.34
CA THR A 876 17.15 10.63 -10.50
C THR A 876 16.90 10.99 -11.96
N ALA A 877 17.88 10.77 -12.84
CA ALA A 877 17.76 11.12 -14.25
C ALA A 877 16.79 10.19 -14.99
N VAL A 878 16.68 8.92 -14.57
CA VAL A 878 15.63 8.00 -15.05
C VAL A 878 14.26 8.39 -14.51
N ARG A 879 14.15 8.77 -13.22
CA ARG A 879 12.89 9.29 -12.64
C ARG A 879 12.36 10.52 -13.38
N GLN A 880 13.24 11.40 -13.85
CA GLN A 880 12.89 12.60 -14.62
C GLN A 880 12.31 12.28 -16.02
N LEU A 881 12.48 11.06 -16.53
CA LEU A 881 11.82 10.63 -17.77
C LEU A 881 10.31 10.42 -17.58
N LEU A 882 9.85 10.16 -16.35
CA LEU A 882 8.43 10.01 -16.04
C LEU A 882 7.78 11.39 -15.97
N ASN A 883 6.64 11.54 -16.63
CA ASN A 883 5.82 12.74 -16.56
C ASN A 883 5.54 13.07 -15.08
N PRO A 884 5.90 14.28 -14.59
CA PRO A 884 5.78 14.62 -13.18
C PRO A 884 4.33 14.64 -12.66
N THR A 885 3.33 14.65 -13.54
CA THR A 885 1.91 14.56 -13.16
C THR A 885 1.45 13.12 -12.89
N ILE A 886 2.28 12.11 -13.17
CA ILE A 886 1.95 10.72 -12.89
C ILE A 886 2.32 10.43 -11.42
N PRO A 887 1.36 10.01 -10.58
CA PRO A 887 1.62 9.67 -9.18
C PRO A 887 2.58 8.49 -9.06
N VAL A 888 3.52 8.60 -8.12
CA VAL A 888 4.50 7.54 -7.83
C VAL A 888 4.30 7.05 -6.41
N ILE A 889 4.17 5.74 -6.26
CA ILE A 889 4.16 5.05 -4.96
C ILE A 889 5.44 4.24 -4.87
N GLU A 890 6.16 4.37 -3.77
CA GLU A 890 7.41 3.65 -3.54
C GLU A 890 7.25 2.61 -2.44
N ARG A 891 7.78 1.41 -2.68
CA ARG A 891 7.87 0.39 -1.63
C ARG A 891 8.93 0.79 -0.62
N ASN A 892 8.54 1.01 0.62
CA ASN A 892 9.43 1.34 1.74
C ASN A 892 9.01 0.60 3.02
N ALA A 893 9.65 0.88 4.15
CA ALA A 893 9.35 0.24 5.45
C ALA A 893 7.92 0.50 5.95
N TRP A 894 7.27 1.55 5.44
CA TRP A 894 5.95 2.00 5.84
C TRP A 894 4.86 1.53 4.86
N PHE A 895 5.23 0.98 3.71
CA PHE A 895 4.31 0.52 2.68
C PHE A 895 3.47 -0.68 3.18
N PRO A 896 2.13 -0.61 3.13
CA PRO A 896 1.26 -1.62 3.74
C PRO A 896 1.28 -2.95 2.98
N SER A 897 0.68 -3.01 1.79
CA SER A 897 0.72 -4.18 0.91
C SER A 897 0.32 -3.81 -0.52
N VAL A 898 0.68 -4.67 -1.47
CA VAL A 898 0.28 -4.50 -2.89
C VAL A 898 -1.22 -4.71 -3.07
N ALA A 899 -1.85 -5.61 -2.30
CA ALA A 899 -3.30 -5.81 -2.30
C ALA A 899 -4.05 -4.54 -1.85
N TRP A 900 -3.62 -3.93 -0.74
CA TRP A 900 -4.18 -2.65 -0.29
C TRP A 900 -4.04 -1.56 -1.34
N LEU A 901 -2.88 -1.47 -2.01
CA LEU A 901 -2.66 -0.47 -3.05
C LEU A 901 -3.66 -0.66 -4.20
N ILE A 902 -3.84 -1.89 -4.67
CA ILE A 902 -4.77 -2.21 -5.77
C ILE A 902 -6.20 -1.81 -5.41
N ASP A 903 -6.67 -2.19 -4.22
CA ASP A 903 -8.01 -1.86 -3.74
C ASP A 903 -8.18 -0.36 -3.47
N ALA A 904 -7.21 0.27 -2.80
CA ALA A 904 -7.31 1.67 -2.39
C ALA A 904 -7.23 2.64 -3.57
N PHE A 905 -6.51 2.31 -4.64
CA PHE A 905 -6.42 3.15 -5.83
C PHE A 905 -7.43 2.78 -6.92
N GLY A 906 -8.26 1.74 -6.70
CA GLY A 906 -9.25 1.28 -7.68
C GLY A 906 -8.59 0.81 -8.97
N ILE A 907 -7.53 0.01 -8.86
CA ILE A 907 -6.73 -0.46 -10.00
C ILE A 907 -7.47 -1.57 -10.76
N ASP A 908 -7.67 -1.40 -12.06
CA ASP A 908 -8.26 -2.42 -12.94
C ASP A 908 -7.20 -3.32 -13.57
N VAL A 909 -6.02 -2.75 -13.86
CA VAL A 909 -4.92 -3.43 -14.54
C VAL A 909 -3.62 -3.19 -13.78
N VAL A 910 -2.93 -4.26 -13.41
CA VAL A 910 -1.54 -4.20 -12.98
C VAL A 910 -0.67 -4.67 -14.13
N HIS A 911 0.21 -3.79 -14.61
CA HIS A 911 1.15 -4.09 -15.69
C HIS A 911 2.57 -4.13 -15.14
N SER A 912 3.17 -5.32 -15.07
CA SER A 912 4.51 -5.52 -14.54
C SER A 912 5.53 -5.92 -15.61
N HIS A 913 6.79 -5.56 -15.36
CA HIS A 913 7.88 -5.64 -16.32
C HIS A 913 9.09 -6.45 -15.81
N HIS A 914 8.96 -7.11 -14.65
CA HIS A 914 10.08 -7.78 -13.99
C HIS A 914 9.61 -9.01 -13.19
N ALA A 915 10.26 -10.17 -13.35
CA ALA A 915 9.78 -11.44 -12.79
C ALA A 915 9.56 -11.44 -11.26
N SER A 916 10.44 -10.78 -10.50
CA SER A 916 10.25 -10.62 -9.06
C SER A 916 9.03 -9.76 -8.69
N VAL A 917 8.68 -8.77 -9.52
CA VAL A 917 7.48 -7.96 -9.35
C VAL A 917 6.25 -8.80 -9.71
N ASP A 918 6.34 -9.57 -10.81
CA ASP A 918 5.26 -10.47 -11.26
C ASP A 918 4.83 -11.43 -10.14
N GLN A 919 5.79 -11.97 -9.39
CA GLN A 919 5.53 -12.84 -8.23
C GLN A 919 4.74 -12.16 -7.12
N VAL A 920 5.10 -10.93 -6.76
CA VAL A 920 4.40 -10.23 -5.67
C VAL A 920 3.00 -9.81 -6.11
N VAL A 921 2.82 -9.39 -7.36
CA VAL A 921 1.50 -9.08 -7.91
C VAL A 921 0.61 -10.33 -7.93
N ALA A 922 1.16 -11.48 -8.35
CA ALA A 922 0.44 -12.75 -8.33
C ALA A 922 0.01 -13.17 -6.93
N LEU A 923 0.85 -12.95 -5.91
CA LEU A 923 0.49 -13.19 -4.50
C LEU A 923 -0.61 -12.24 -4.02
N ALA A 924 -0.51 -10.95 -4.38
CA ALA A 924 -1.52 -9.96 -4.02
C ALA A 924 -2.91 -10.30 -4.59
N LYS A 925 -2.98 -10.97 -5.74
CA LYS A 925 -4.24 -11.39 -6.37
C LYS A 925 -5.10 -12.30 -5.49
N ALA A 926 -4.50 -13.06 -4.57
CA ALA A 926 -5.24 -13.90 -3.61
C ALA A 926 -5.78 -13.12 -2.39
N GLU A 927 -5.22 -11.94 -2.10
CA GLU A 927 -5.53 -11.11 -0.92
C GLU A 927 -6.38 -9.88 -1.27
N THR A 928 -6.44 -9.50 -2.55
CA THR A 928 -7.16 -8.32 -3.05
C THR A 928 -8.66 -8.59 -3.11
N VAL A 929 -9.47 -7.63 -2.68
CA VAL A 929 -10.94 -7.74 -2.74
C VAL A 929 -11.45 -7.49 -4.17
N GLN A 930 -10.91 -6.47 -4.83
CA GLN A 930 -11.22 -6.14 -6.21
C GLN A 930 -10.53 -7.08 -7.20
N ALA A 931 -11.29 -7.56 -8.19
CA ALA A 931 -10.70 -8.28 -9.32
C ALA A 931 -9.92 -7.31 -10.21
N PHE A 932 -8.69 -7.67 -10.57
CA PHE A 932 -7.87 -6.91 -11.51
C PHE A 932 -7.18 -7.83 -12.52
N ARG A 933 -6.80 -7.27 -13.67
CA ARG A 933 -6.04 -7.95 -14.71
C ARG A 933 -4.54 -7.77 -14.49
N HIS A 934 -3.79 -8.86 -14.48
CA HIS A 934 -2.34 -8.86 -14.42
C HIS A 934 -1.76 -9.08 -15.82
N VAL A 935 -1.10 -8.05 -16.35
CA VAL A 935 -0.39 -8.07 -17.63
C VAL A 935 1.11 -8.08 -17.35
N VAL A 936 1.86 -8.97 -17.98
CA VAL A 936 3.32 -9.07 -17.84
C VAL A 936 3.98 -8.83 -19.19
N THR A 937 4.85 -7.84 -19.33
CA THR A 937 5.73 -7.70 -20.50
C THR A 937 7.10 -8.30 -20.21
N MET A 938 7.50 -9.28 -20.99
CA MET A 938 8.78 -9.98 -20.82
C MET A 938 9.93 -9.24 -21.52
N HIS A 939 10.95 -8.84 -20.75
CA HIS A 939 12.15 -8.16 -21.26
C HIS A 939 13.37 -9.07 -21.42
N GLY A 940 13.18 -10.38 -21.25
CA GLY A 940 14.22 -11.39 -21.49
C GLY A 940 14.74 -12.13 -20.26
N MET A 941 14.12 -11.91 -19.10
CA MET A 941 14.58 -12.46 -17.82
C MET A 941 14.24 -13.94 -17.67
N TYR A 942 13.06 -14.37 -18.12
CA TYR A 942 12.61 -15.76 -18.03
C TYR A 942 13.50 -16.71 -18.85
N GLU A 943 13.99 -16.28 -20.02
CA GLU A 943 14.94 -17.09 -20.81
C GLU A 943 16.32 -17.19 -20.17
N GLY A 944 16.71 -16.19 -19.38
CA GLY A 944 17.97 -16.17 -18.65
C GLY A 944 17.95 -17.00 -17.36
N MET A 945 16.78 -17.44 -16.88
CA MET A 945 16.65 -18.20 -15.65
C MET A 945 17.13 -19.64 -15.82
N ALA A 946 17.69 -20.19 -14.74
CA ALA A 946 17.94 -21.62 -14.66
C ALA A 946 16.60 -22.39 -14.77
N PRO A 947 16.53 -23.54 -15.48
CA PRO A 947 15.26 -24.25 -15.71
C PRO A 947 14.46 -24.57 -14.45
N TRP A 948 15.14 -24.90 -13.34
CA TRP A 948 14.48 -25.17 -12.06
C TRP A 948 13.84 -23.92 -11.44
N LEU A 949 14.46 -22.75 -11.62
CA LEU A 949 13.95 -21.48 -11.10
C LEU A 949 12.77 -21.02 -11.97
N PHE A 950 12.89 -21.15 -13.29
CA PHE A 950 11.78 -20.91 -14.20
C PHE A 950 10.56 -21.76 -13.87
N GLN A 951 10.75 -23.07 -13.64
CA GLN A 951 9.66 -23.98 -13.25
C GLN A 951 9.00 -23.55 -11.93
N LEU A 952 9.79 -23.11 -10.95
CA LEU A 952 9.27 -22.60 -9.68
C LEU A 952 8.44 -21.33 -9.86
N MET A 953 8.94 -20.39 -10.67
CA MET A 953 8.20 -19.16 -11.01
C MET A 953 6.88 -19.52 -11.68
N LEU A 954 6.91 -20.37 -12.71
CA LEU A 954 5.74 -20.80 -13.46
C LEU A 954 4.67 -21.47 -12.56
N GLU A 955 5.06 -22.31 -11.60
CA GLU A 955 4.14 -22.93 -10.63
C GLU A 955 3.48 -21.92 -9.68
N GLN A 956 4.14 -20.77 -9.42
CA GLN A 956 3.65 -19.76 -8.50
C GLN A 956 2.79 -18.69 -9.18
N ILE A 957 3.17 -18.27 -10.39
CA ILE A 957 2.58 -17.10 -11.06
C ILE A 957 1.86 -17.47 -12.36
N GLY A 958 2.14 -18.63 -12.94
CA GLY A 958 1.69 -18.99 -14.28
C GLY A 958 0.19 -18.87 -14.46
N ASP A 959 -0.61 -19.39 -13.53
CA ASP A 959 -2.08 -19.32 -13.57
C ASP A 959 -2.65 -17.97 -13.11
N GLN A 960 -1.84 -17.13 -12.47
CA GLN A 960 -2.28 -15.83 -11.93
C GLN A 960 -2.17 -14.69 -12.94
N VAL A 961 -1.24 -14.78 -13.91
CA VAL A 961 -1.03 -13.77 -14.96
C VAL A 961 -2.10 -13.89 -16.05
N ASP A 962 -2.92 -12.87 -16.29
CA ASP A 962 -3.99 -12.97 -17.30
C ASP A 962 -3.45 -12.85 -18.73
N THR A 963 -2.38 -12.08 -18.94
CA THR A 963 -1.79 -11.89 -20.27
C THR A 963 -0.27 -11.74 -20.22
N TRP A 964 0.41 -12.54 -21.03
CA TRP A 964 1.84 -12.49 -21.26
C TRP A 964 2.12 -11.74 -22.56
N VAL A 965 2.87 -10.66 -22.48
CA VAL A 965 3.32 -9.89 -23.63
C VAL A 965 4.75 -10.28 -23.95
N THR A 966 4.98 -10.74 -25.19
CA THR A 966 6.29 -11.12 -25.71
C THR A 966 6.82 -10.02 -26.61
N ILE A 967 8.10 -9.66 -26.45
CA ILE A 967 8.76 -8.69 -27.33
C ILE A 967 9.66 -9.40 -28.36
N ALA A 968 10.04 -10.64 -28.10
CA ALA A 968 10.88 -11.48 -28.94
C ALA A 968 10.43 -12.94 -28.94
N ASP A 969 10.66 -13.66 -30.04
CA ASP A 969 10.27 -15.06 -30.20
C ASP A 969 10.93 -15.97 -29.15
N LYS A 970 12.17 -15.64 -28.77
CA LYS A 970 12.89 -16.37 -27.72
C LYS A 970 12.20 -16.30 -26.34
N ASN A 971 11.39 -15.28 -26.06
CA ASN A 971 10.67 -15.17 -24.78
C ASN A 971 9.71 -16.34 -24.56
N LEU A 972 9.23 -16.97 -25.63
CA LEU A 972 8.33 -18.12 -25.57
C LEU A 972 9.07 -19.44 -25.31
N THR A 973 10.37 -19.52 -25.61
CA THR A 973 11.14 -20.77 -25.53
C THR A 973 11.04 -21.48 -24.18
N PRO A 974 11.22 -20.83 -23.02
CA PRO A 974 11.10 -21.53 -21.74
C PRO A 974 9.67 -22.02 -21.45
N PHE A 975 8.63 -21.30 -21.87
CA PHE A 975 7.23 -21.69 -21.70
C PHE A 975 6.85 -22.88 -22.59
N ILE A 976 7.31 -22.89 -23.84
CA ILE A 976 7.11 -24.01 -24.76
C ILE A 976 7.82 -25.25 -24.23
N ALA A 977 9.08 -25.12 -23.77
CA ALA A 977 9.85 -26.22 -23.21
C ALA A 977 9.20 -26.83 -21.95
N ALA A 978 8.53 -26.00 -21.14
CA ALA A 978 7.80 -26.44 -19.95
C ALA A 978 6.37 -26.95 -20.24
N GLY A 979 5.89 -26.88 -21.49
CA GLY A 979 4.52 -27.26 -21.86
C GLY A 979 3.44 -26.31 -21.31
N ALA A 980 3.79 -25.06 -21.03
CA ALA A 980 2.91 -24.06 -20.42
C ALA A 980 2.50 -22.93 -21.37
N TYR A 981 2.92 -23.01 -22.63
CA TYR A 981 2.51 -22.05 -23.66
C TYR A 981 1.05 -22.27 -24.08
N GLN A 982 0.23 -21.23 -23.89
CA GLN A 982 -1.20 -21.18 -24.21
C GLN A 982 -1.43 -20.00 -25.15
N PRO A 983 -1.52 -20.20 -26.48
CA PRO A 983 -1.50 -19.12 -27.47
C PRO A 983 -2.46 -17.96 -27.18
N GLU A 984 -3.62 -18.24 -26.60
CA GLU A 984 -4.67 -17.28 -26.22
C GLU A 984 -4.26 -16.33 -25.08
N ARG A 985 -3.22 -16.66 -24.31
CA ARG A 985 -2.70 -15.83 -23.20
C ARG A 985 -1.42 -15.09 -23.57
N PHE A 986 -0.86 -15.32 -24.76
CA PHE A 986 0.41 -14.72 -25.19
C PHE A 986 0.17 -13.79 -26.38
N ILE A 987 0.57 -12.53 -26.24
CA ILE A 987 0.40 -11.50 -27.26
C ILE A 987 1.76 -10.91 -27.59
N ARG A 988 2.10 -10.83 -28.88
CA ARG A 988 3.36 -10.22 -29.32
C ARG A 988 3.16 -8.72 -29.48
N ILE A 989 3.86 -7.91 -28.68
CA ILE A 989 3.86 -6.46 -28.79
C ILE A 989 5.32 -5.99 -28.71
N PRO A 990 5.86 -5.32 -29.75
CA PRO A 990 7.24 -4.86 -29.74
C PRO A 990 7.47 -3.72 -28.74
N ASN A 991 8.75 -3.42 -28.45
CA ASN A 991 9.08 -2.15 -27.79
C ASN A 991 8.98 -0.98 -28.78
N GLY A 992 8.85 0.24 -28.26
CA GLY A 992 8.85 1.47 -29.06
C GLY A 992 9.39 2.69 -28.36
N MET A 993 9.34 3.79 -29.10
CA MET A 993 9.82 5.10 -28.70
C MET A 993 8.88 6.21 -29.18
N SER A 994 8.67 7.25 -28.37
CA SER A 994 7.97 8.46 -28.77
C SER A 994 8.83 9.28 -29.74
N PHE A 995 8.26 9.73 -30.85
CA PHE A 995 8.96 10.54 -31.87
C PHE A 995 8.84 12.03 -31.60
N ALA A 996 8.81 12.41 -30.32
CA ALA A 996 8.85 13.80 -29.92
C ALA A 996 10.06 14.51 -30.58
N PRO A 997 9.92 15.77 -31.00
CA PRO A 997 11.04 16.53 -31.54
C PRO A 997 12.21 16.54 -30.53
N PHE A 998 13.40 16.17 -31.00
CA PHE A 998 14.63 16.26 -30.22
C PHE A 998 15.59 17.24 -30.90
N THR A 999 16.46 17.86 -30.10
CA THR A 999 17.52 18.72 -30.63
C THR A 999 18.80 17.90 -30.75
N PRO A 1000 19.35 17.72 -31.96
CA PRO A 1000 20.64 17.04 -32.13
C PRO A 1000 21.75 17.76 -31.36
N ILE A 1001 22.70 16.99 -30.81
CA ILE A 1001 23.91 17.56 -30.21
C ILE A 1001 24.85 18.03 -31.33
N GLU A 1002 25.39 19.24 -31.23
CA GLU A 1002 26.35 19.76 -32.21
C GLU A 1002 27.72 19.09 -32.05
N ARG A 1003 28.39 18.73 -33.15
CA ARG A 1003 29.73 18.09 -33.11
C ARG A 1003 30.76 18.94 -32.36
N ALA A 1004 30.67 20.27 -32.53
CA ALA A 1004 31.56 21.22 -31.88
C ALA A 1004 31.49 21.16 -30.34
N THR A 1005 30.34 20.84 -29.73
CA THR A 1005 30.22 20.77 -28.26
C THR A 1005 31.00 19.61 -27.66
N LEU A 1006 31.31 18.58 -28.46
CA LEU A 1006 32.12 17.43 -28.07
C LEU A 1006 33.57 17.50 -28.62
N GLY A 1007 33.95 18.63 -29.22
CA GLY A 1007 35.27 18.81 -29.82
C GLY A 1007 35.53 17.90 -31.03
N LEU A 1008 34.49 17.42 -31.71
CA LEU A 1008 34.59 16.53 -32.86
C LEU A 1008 34.79 17.33 -34.15
N ASN A 1009 35.65 16.84 -35.05
CA ASN A 1009 35.83 17.39 -36.38
C ASN A 1009 34.60 17.07 -37.26
N ASP A 1010 34.10 18.04 -38.02
CA ASP A 1010 32.94 17.86 -38.92
C ASP A 1010 33.15 16.73 -39.94
N SER A 1011 34.40 16.48 -40.34
CA SER A 1011 34.74 15.43 -41.32
C SER A 1011 34.98 14.04 -40.71
N ALA A 1012 34.99 13.93 -39.38
CA ALA A 1012 35.17 12.65 -38.68
C ALA A 1012 33.94 11.75 -38.84
N PHE A 1013 34.17 10.45 -38.88
CA PHE A 1013 33.11 9.44 -38.87
C PHE A 1013 32.83 9.02 -37.43
N VAL A 1014 31.61 9.20 -36.95
CA VAL A 1014 31.27 9.04 -35.53
C VAL A 1014 30.48 7.76 -35.30
N VAL A 1015 31.00 6.87 -34.46
CA VAL A 1015 30.35 5.64 -34.01
C VAL A 1015 29.79 5.88 -32.60
N CYS A 1016 28.54 5.51 -32.37
CA CYS A 1016 27.88 5.69 -31.07
C CYS A 1016 27.38 4.35 -30.52
N LEU A 1017 27.72 4.06 -29.26
CA LEU A 1017 27.19 2.92 -28.50
C LEU A 1017 26.50 3.44 -27.25
N ALA A 1018 25.20 3.14 -27.13
CA ALA A 1018 24.41 3.41 -25.94
C ALA A 1018 23.96 2.10 -25.30
N SER A 1019 24.30 1.86 -24.04
CA SER A 1019 23.85 0.71 -23.25
C SER A 1019 24.29 0.82 -21.78
N ARG A 1020 23.80 -0.07 -20.90
CA ARG A 1020 24.47 -0.30 -19.60
C ARG A 1020 25.92 -0.74 -19.83
N ALA A 1021 26.85 -0.18 -19.06
CA ALA A 1021 28.27 -0.51 -19.16
C ALA A 1021 28.62 -1.78 -18.37
N ILE A 1022 28.15 -2.92 -18.87
CA ILE A 1022 28.49 -4.28 -18.38
C ILE A 1022 29.32 -5.02 -19.42
N ALA A 1023 30.06 -6.05 -19.00
CA ALA A 1023 31.02 -6.77 -19.85
C ALA A 1023 30.36 -7.32 -21.13
N GLU A 1024 29.18 -7.91 -20.99
CA GLU A 1024 28.43 -8.55 -22.06
C GLU A 1024 27.82 -7.56 -23.07
N LYS A 1025 27.82 -6.25 -22.78
CA LYS A 1025 27.37 -5.22 -23.74
C LYS A 1025 28.47 -4.78 -24.71
N GLY A 1026 29.69 -5.30 -24.54
CA GLY A 1026 30.73 -5.21 -25.55
C GLY A 1026 31.45 -3.85 -25.64
N TRP A 1027 31.49 -3.05 -24.57
CA TRP A 1027 32.17 -1.74 -24.59
C TRP A 1027 33.66 -1.86 -24.96
N ARG A 1028 34.38 -2.80 -24.35
CA ARG A 1028 35.78 -3.08 -24.70
C ARG A 1028 35.93 -3.61 -26.14
N ALA A 1029 34.98 -4.42 -26.60
CA ALA A 1029 34.94 -4.90 -27.97
C ALA A 1029 34.72 -3.74 -28.96
N ALA A 1030 33.86 -2.77 -28.64
CA ALA A 1030 33.62 -1.59 -29.45
C ALA A 1030 34.90 -0.73 -29.60
N ILE A 1031 35.66 -0.54 -28.51
CA ILE A 1031 36.96 0.14 -28.57
C ILE A 1031 37.91 -0.61 -29.52
N ALA A 1032 38.02 -1.94 -29.41
CA ALA A 1032 38.87 -2.74 -30.29
C ALA A 1032 38.42 -2.69 -31.77
N ILE A 1033 37.11 -2.79 -32.03
CA ILE A 1033 36.51 -2.67 -33.37
C ILE A 1033 36.85 -1.32 -33.99
N VAL A 1034 36.63 -0.21 -33.28
CA VAL A 1034 36.90 1.13 -33.80
C VAL A 1034 38.39 1.34 -34.01
N THR A 1035 39.24 0.87 -33.10
CA THR A 1035 40.71 0.91 -33.25
C THR A 1035 41.12 0.25 -34.57
N ARG A 1036 40.63 -0.97 -34.81
CA ARG A 1036 40.94 -1.72 -36.02
C ARG A 1036 40.34 -1.08 -37.27
N ALA A 1037 39.12 -0.54 -37.20
CA ALA A 1037 38.48 0.13 -38.33
C ALA A 1037 39.22 1.40 -38.76
N ARG A 1038 39.83 2.14 -37.82
CA ARG A 1038 40.71 3.28 -38.12
C ARG A 1038 41.93 2.83 -38.92
N GLU A 1039 42.57 1.73 -38.52
CA GLU A 1039 43.72 1.16 -39.24
C GLU A 1039 43.37 0.71 -40.66
N LEU A 1040 42.22 0.05 -40.83
CA LEU A 1040 41.77 -0.46 -42.13
C LEU A 1040 41.34 0.65 -43.11
N SER A 1041 40.69 1.70 -42.61
CA SER A 1041 40.12 2.77 -43.45
C SER A 1041 41.04 3.95 -43.67
N GLY A 1042 41.99 4.21 -42.77
CA GLY A 1042 42.76 5.46 -42.72
C GLY A 1042 41.91 6.71 -42.45
N ARG A 1043 40.63 6.55 -42.05
CA ARG A 1043 39.71 7.65 -41.72
C ARG A 1043 39.79 7.98 -40.23
N ASP A 1044 39.49 9.24 -39.90
CA ASP A 1044 39.29 9.62 -38.51
C ASP A 1044 37.92 9.10 -38.03
N ILE A 1045 37.93 8.04 -37.21
CA ILE A 1045 36.73 7.41 -36.64
C ILE A 1045 36.66 7.63 -35.13
N GLN A 1046 35.64 8.32 -34.65
CA GLN A 1046 35.43 8.67 -33.25
C GLN A 1046 34.42 7.71 -32.61
N LEU A 1047 34.57 7.37 -31.32
CA LEU A 1047 33.68 6.49 -30.58
C LEU A 1047 33.07 7.20 -29.37
N LEU A 1048 31.75 7.27 -29.33
CA LEU A 1048 30.98 7.77 -28.19
C LEU A 1048 30.40 6.58 -27.41
N LEU A 1049 30.66 6.53 -26.11
CA LEU A 1049 30.14 5.50 -25.20
C LEU A 1049 29.20 6.15 -24.17
N LEU A 1050 27.91 5.80 -24.27
CA LEU A 1050 26.81 6.37 -23.48
C LEU A 1050 26.24 5.32 -22.51
N GLY A 1051 26.20 5.65 -21.23
CA GLY A 1051 25.64 4.85 -20.15
C GLY A 1051 26.59 4.66 -18.97
N ASP A 1052 26.05 4.18 -17.85
CA ASP A 1052 26.79 3.90 -16.62
C ASP A 1052 26.87 2.38 -16.35
N GLY A 1053 27.79 1.99 -15.48
CA GLY A 1053 27.99 0.61 -15.03
C GLY A 1053 29.45 0.30 -14.69
N VAL A 1054 29.71 -0.92 -14.25
CA VAL A 1054 31.03 -1.36 -13.78
C VAL A 1054 32.14 -1.10 -14.81
N ILE A 1055 31.86 -1.36 -16.09
CA ILE A 1055 32.85 -1.13 -17.16
C ILE A 1055 33.08 0.36 -17.41
N TYR A 1056 32.08 1.22 -17.21
CA TYR A 1056 32.26 2.66 -17.31
C TYR A 1056 33.19 3.16 -16.20
N ASP A 1057 32.99 2.70 -14.97
CA ASP A 1057 33.83 3.04 -13.83
C ASP A 1057 35.28 2.58 -14.03
N GLU A 1058 35.48 1.35 -14.53
CA GLU A 1058 36.81 0.83 -14.90
C GLU A 1058 37.47 1.70 -15.97
N LEU A 1059 36.80 1.92 -17.11
CA LEU A 1059 37.35 2.67 -18.24
C LEU A 1059 37.65 4.13 -17.91
N ARG A 1060 36.92 4.74 -16.96
CA ARG A 1060 37.19 6.10 -16.49
C ARG A 1060 38.51 6.21 -15.72
N THR A 1061 38.94 5.11 -15.09
CA THR A 1061 40.22 5.05 -14.36
C THR A 1061 41.38 4.59 -15.24
N GLU A 1062 41.09 3.91 -16.34
CA GLU A 1062 42.07 3.50 -17.35
C GLU A 1062 42.37 4.62 -18.35
N SER A 1063 43.54 4.57 -18.99
CA SER A 1063 43.84 5.46 -20.12
C SER A 1063 43.13 4.94 -21.37
N VAL A 1064 41.99 5.53 -21.74
CA VAL A 1064 41.30 5.24 -23.00
C VAL A 1064 41.96 5.95 -24.19
N PRO A 1065 41.88 5.40 -25.42
CA PRO A 1065 42.41 6.07 -26.60
C PRO A 1065 41.75 7.45 -26.82
N PRO A 1066 42.47 8.43 -27.40
CA PRO A 1066 42.00 9.83 -27.50
C PRO A 1066 40.77 10.02 -28.41
N TYR A 1067 40.42 9.03 -29.24
CA TYR A 1067 39.22 9.03 -30.07
C TYR A 1067 38.00 8.38 -29.39
N VAL A 1068 38.10 8.01 -28.10
CA VAL A 1068 37.02 7.43 -27.31
C VAL A 1068 36.55 8.45 -26.27
N GLN A 1069 35.26 8.76 -26.28
CA GLN A 1069 34.64 9.63 -25.27
C GLN A 1069 33.66 8.84 -24.40
N LEU A 1070 33.88 8.90 -23.08
CA LEU A 1070 33.00 8.33 -22.06
C LEU A 1070 32.06 9.43 -21.57
N LEU A 1071 30.76 9.30 -21.82
CA LEU A 1071 29.78 10.37 -21.53
C LEU A 1071 28.84 10.07 -20.35
N GLY A 1072 28.90 8.86 -19.79
CA GLY A 1072 28.03 8.42 -18.70
C GLY A 1072 26.57 8.33 -19.13
N PHE A 1073 25.65 8.28 -18.17
CA PHE A 1073 24.22 8.30 -18.46
C PHE A 1073 23.78 9.59 -19.18
N VAL A 1074 23.02 9.41 -20.26
CA VAL A 1074 22.37 10.51 -20.98
C VAL A 1074 20.87 10.24 -21.09
N ALA A 1075 20.05 11.27 -20.86
CA ALA A 1075 18.59 11.14 -20.86
C ALA A 1075 18.01 10.95 -22.27
N GLN A 1076 18.67 11.49 -23.31
CA GLN A 1076 18.20 11.43 -24.71
C GLN A 1076 19.29 10.88 -25.63
N PRO A 1077 19.52 9.54 -25.68
CA PRO A 1077 20.50 8.94 -26.57
C PRO A 1077 20.25 9.25 -28.06
N VAL A 1078 18.98 9.43 -28.46
CA VAL A 1078 18.59 9.81 -29.83
C VAL A 1078 19.27 11.10 -30.31
N ALA A 1079 19.51 12.08 -29.43
CA ALA A 1079 20.20 13.32 -29.78
C ALA A 1079 21.69 13.08 -30.12
N TYR A 1080 22.30 12.08 -29.49
CA TYR A 1080 23.67 11.66 -29.79
C TYR A 1080 23.73 10.80 -31.05
N PHE A 1081 22.77 9.91 -31.26
CA PHE A 1081 22.67 9.18 -32.52
C PHE A 1081 22.45 10.11 -33.71
N ALA A 1082 21.71 11.21 -33.55
CA ALA A 1082 21.54 12.20 -34.62
C ALA A 1082 22.84 12.88 -35.02
N LEU A 1083 23.78 13.05 -34.09
CA LEU A 1083 25.14 13.55 -34.34
C LEU A 1083 26.02 12.47 -35.01
N ALA A 1084 25.82 11.22 -34.61
CA ALA A 1084 26.62 10.09 -35.01
C ALA A 1084 26.33 9.69 -36.46
N ASP A 1085 27.28 9.00 -37.07
CA ASP A 1085 27.09 8.44 -38.40
C ASP A 1085 26.49 7.04 -38.32
N VAL A 1086 26.90 6.23 -37.34
CA VAL A 1086 26.43 4.84 -37.17
C VAL A 1086 26.31 4.45 -35.69
N GLY A 1087 25.28 3.66 -35.37
CA GLY A 1087 25.16 3.01 -34.06
C GLY A 1087 25.87 1.66 -33.99
N LEU A 1088 26.40 1.29 -32.83
CA LEU A 1088 27.12 0.03 -32.62
C LEU A 1088 26.68 -0.66 -31.32
N LEU A 1089 26.35 -1.95 -31.37
CA LEU A 1089 26.06 -2.77 -30.19
C LEU A 1089 26.57 -4.23 -30.35
N PRO A 1090 27.84 -4.49 -30.02
CA PRO A 1090 28.47 -5.81 -30.12
C PRO A 1090 28.18 -6.63 -28.85
N SER A 1091 26.90 -6.79 -28.52
CA SER A 1091 26.42 -7.43 -27.30
C SER A 1091 26.54 -8.97 -27.39
N THR A 1092 26.98 -9.61 -26.31
CA THR A 1092 26.87 -11.06 -26.08
C THR A 1092 25.87 -11.37 -24.96
N PHE A 1093 25.13 -10.36 -24.51
CA PHE A 1093 24.18 -10.48 -23.41
C PHE A 1093 22.98 -11.34 -23.83
N LYS A 1094 22.82 -12.51 -23.22
CA LYS A 1094 21.73 -13.46 -23.55
C LYS A 1094 20.33 -12.88 -23.40
N GLY A 1095 20.14 -11.93 -22.48
CA GLY A 1095 18.87 -11.23 -22.26
C GLY A 1095 18.53 -10.19 -23.33
N GLU A 1096 19.38 -9.94 -24.33
CA GLU A 1096 19.14 -8.96 -25.40
C GLU A 1096 17.98 -9.40 -26.31
N SER A 1097 16.79 -8.84 -26.09
CA SER A 1097 15.56 -9.24 -26.81
C SER A 1097 15.18 -8.24 -27.90
N PHE A 1098 15.01 -6.97 -27.52
CA PHE A 1098 14.51 -5.91 -28.41
C PHE A 1098 15.12 -4.55 -28.01
N PRO A 1099 16.36 -4.23 -28.43
CA PRO A 1099 17.11 -3.09 -27.91
C PRO A 1099 16.46 -1.74 -28.24
N LEU A 1100 16.11 -0.95 -27.20
CA LEU A 1100 15.59 0.42 -27.38
C LEU A 1100 16.59 1.34 -28.10
N THR A 1101 17.88 1.12 -27.91
CA THR A 1101 18.95 1.96 -28.47
C THR A 1101 19.10 1.78 -29.99
N LEU A 1102 18.71 0.61 -30.51
CA LEU A 1102 18.58 0.39 -31.94
C LEU A 1102 17.44 1.24 -32.51
N ILE A 1103 16.28 1.25 -31.84
CA ILE A 1103 15.13 2.09 -32.23
C ILE A 1103 15.53 3.58 -32.23
N GLU A 1104 16.21 4.03 -31.17
CA GLU A 1104 16.73 5.40 -31.04
C GLU A 1104 17.61 5.81 -32.23
N CYS A 1105 18.49 4.91 -32.67
CA CYS A 1105 19.37 5.17 -33.81
C CYS A 1105 18.61 5.19 -35.16
N LEU A 1106 17.62 4.31 -35.34
CA LEU A 1106 16.79 4.31 -36.54
C LEU A 1106 15.94 5.59 -36.63
N VAL A 1107 15.38 6.05 -35.51
CA VAL A 1107 14.64 7.32 -35.42
C VAL A 1107 15.54 8.51 -35.76
N ALA A 1108 16.81 8.47 -35.36
CA ALA A 1108 17.82 9.43 -35.79
C ALA A 1108 18.21 9.31 -37.29
N GLY A 1109 17.64 8.33 -38.02
CA GLY A 1109 17.90 8.09 -39.43
C GLY A 1109 19.29 7.55 -39.72
N ARG A 1110 19.90 6.83 -38.76
CA ARG A 1110 21.27 6.31 -38.86
C ARG A 1110 21.29 4.78 -38.94
N PRO A 1111 22.20 4.18 -39.74
CA PRO A 1111 22.42 2.73 -39.75
C PRO A 1111 22.88 2.20 -38.40
N PHE A 1112 22.64 0.91 -38.14
CA PHE A 1112 23.04 0.25 -36.89
C PHE A 1112 23.79 -1.06 -37.12
N ILE A 1113 24.93 -1.24 -36.47
CA ILE A 1113 25.68 -2.50 -36.46
C ILE A 1113 25.46 -3.19 -35.12
N ALA A 1114 24.85 -4.37 -35.11
CA ALA A 1114 24.54 -5.07 -33.87
C ALA A 1114 24.65 -6.59 -33.97
N SER A 1115 24.91 -7.22 -32.82
CA SER A 1115 24.83 -8.66 -32.67
C SER A 1115 23.47 -9.23 -33.07
N ASP A 1116 23.47 -10.32 -33.82
CA ASP A 1116 22.26 -11.04 -34.23
C ASP A 1116 21.66 -11.84 -33.06
N LEU A 1117 21.08 -11.10 -32.11
CA LEU A 1117 20.44 -11.61 -30.90
C LEU A 1117 18.99 -11.11 -30.82
N GLY A 1118 18.09 -11.98 -30.36
CA GLY A 1118 16.67 -11.63 -30.22
C GLY A 1118 16.06 -11.19 -31.55
N GLU A 1119 15.41 -10.03 -31.57
CA GLU A 1119 14.72 -9.49 -32.74
C GLU A 1119 15.60 -8.54 -33.59
N VAL A 1120 16.87 -8.34 -33.26
CA VAL A 1120 17.74 -7.34 -33.93
C VAL A 1120 17.74 -7.49 -35.46
N ARG A 1121 17.80 -8.72 -35.98
CA ARG A 1121 17.69 -8.99 -37.42
C ARG A 1121 16.37 -8.49 -38.00
N GLN A 1122 15.24 -8.83 -37.37
CA GLN A 1122 13.92 -8.39 -37.83
C GLN A 1122 13.80 -6.86 -37.74
N MET A 1123 14.35 -6.25 -36.70
CA MET A 1123 14.34 -4.80 -36.49
C MET A 1123 15.12 -4.02 -37.57
N LEU A 1124 16.20 -4.60 -38.12
CA LEU A 1124 17.01 -3.96 -39.16
C LEU A 1124 16.57 -4.28 -40.59
N THR A 1125 15.66 -5.24 -40.77
CA THR A 1125 15.28 -5.72 -42.10
C THR A 1125 14.06 -4.96 -42.63
N SER A 1126 14.23 -4.31 -43.79
CA SER A 1126 13.14 -3.69 -44.55
C SER A 1126 12.20 -4.74 -45.17
N ASP A 1127 11.02 -4.31 -45.65
CA ASP A 1127 10.04 -5.21 -46.29
C ASP A 1127 10.59 -5.93 -47.53
N ASN A 1128 11.60 -5.34 -48.19
CA ASN A 1128 12.27 -5.91 -49.35
C ASN A 1128 13.50 -6.77 -48.97
N GLY A 1129 13.71 -7.07 -47.68
CA GLY A 1129 14.81 -7.92 -47.20
C GLY A 1129 16.17 -7.23 -47.07
N ASN A 1130 16.28 -5.92 -47.34
CA ASN A 1130 17.53 -5.17 -47.18
C ASN A 1130 17.74 -4.73 -45.73
N LEU A 1131 18.99 -4.72 -45.26
CA LEU A 1131 19.37 -4.31 -43.91
C LEU A 1131 19.72 -2.82 -43.82
N ALA A 1132 19.19 -2.15 -42.79
CA ALA A 1132 19.57 -0.78 -42.38
C ALA A 1132 20.80 -0.79 -41.47
N GLY A 1133 21.89 -1.39 -41.93
CA GLY A 1133 23.11 -1.59 -41.13
C GLY A 1133 23.75 -2.94 -41.37
N CYS A 1134 24.28 -3.57 -40.32
CA CYS A 1134 24.94 -4.88 -40.41
C CYS A 1134 24.72 -5.74 -39.16
N LEU A 1135 24.74 -7.06 -39.32
CA LEU A 1135 24.59 -8.03 -38.25
C LEU A 1135 25.94 -8.64 -37.87
N ILE A 1136 26.21 -8.73 -36.57
CA ILE A 1136 27.40 -9.38 -36.01
C ILE A 1136 27.01 -10.80 -35.61
N ASP A 1137 27.65 -11.81 -36.20
CA ASP A 1137 27.49 -13.19 -35.78
C ASP A 1137 28.25 -13.45 -34.47
N VAL A 1138 27.51 -13.64 -33.39
CA VAL A 1138 28.03 -13.96 -32.05
C VAL A 1138 27.59 -15.35 -31.57
N SER A 1139 27.27 -16.27 -32.49
CA SER A 1139 26.83 -17.64 -32.19
C SER A 1139 27.79 -18.41 -31.27
N ASN A 1140 29.10 -18.11 -31.34
CA ASN A 1140 30.13 -18.70 -30.48
C ASN A 1140 30.33 -17.97 -29.14
N GLY A 1141 29.50 -16.98 -28.81
CA GLY A 1141 29.60 -16.16 -27.59
C GLY A 1141 30.75 -15.15 -27.59
N VAL A 1142 31.43 -14.96 -28.72
CA VAL A 1142 32.57 -14.05 -28.88
C VAL A 1142 32.27 -13.08 -30.03
N VAL A 1143 32.61 -11.81 -29.84
CA VAL A 1143 32.46 -10.77 -30.87
C VAL A 1143 33.62 -10.89 -31.88
N PRO A 1144 33.35 -11.08 -33.19
CA PRO A 1144 34.38 -11.14 -34.22
C PRO A 1144 34.89 -9.72 -34.56
N ILE A 1145 35.94 -9.28 -33.86
CA ILE A 1145 36.47 -7.91 -33.95
C ILE A 1145 36.88 -7.54 -35.38
N GLU A 1146 37.62 -8.41 -36.07
CA GLU A 1146 38.17 -8.10 -37.41
C GLU A 1146 37.06 -7.88 -38.44
N THR A 1147 36.14 -8.83 -38.58
CA THR A 1147 35.05 -8.71 -39.57
C THR A 1147 34.08 -7.58 -39.21
N THR A 1148 33.85 -7.30 -37.92
CA THR A 1148 33.02 -6.15 -37.51
C THR A 1148 33.71 -4.82 -37.82
N ALA A 1149 35.03 -4.74 -37.64
CA ALA A 1149 35.83 -3.56 -37.99
C ALA A 1149 35.83 -3.29 -39.50
N GLU A 1150 35.88 -4.34 -40.34
CA GLU A 1150 35.73 -4.22 -41.79
C GLU A 1150 34.39 -3.57 -42.17
N GLN A 1151 33.29 -3.90 -41.47
CA GLN A 1151 31.97 -3.31 -41.72
C GLN A 1151 31.92 -1.82 -41.33
N VAL A 1152 32.51 -1.46 -40.19
CA VAL A 1152 32.63 -0.05 -39.77
C VAL A 1152 33.48 0.73 -40.77
N ALA A 1153 34.63 0.18 -41.19
CA ALA A 1153 35.51 0.80 -42.17
C ALA A 1153 34.83 0.96 -43.55
N LEU A 1154 34.04 -0.03 -43.97
CA LEU A 1154 33.28 0.02 -45.22
C LEU A 1154 32.23 1.14 -45.20
N LEU A 1155 31.46 1.28 -44.11
CA LEU A 1155 30.50 2.39 -43.98
C LEU A 1155 31.18 3.76 -43.88
N ALA A 1156 32.35 3.83 -43.24
CA ALA A 1156 33.12 5.08 -43.12
C ALA A 1156 33.74 5.57 -44.44
N THR A 1157 33.84 4.70 -45.45
CA THR A 1157 34.52 4.96 -46.73
C THR A 1157 33.60 4.87 -47.95
N ASN A 1158 32.43 4.21 -47.86
CA ASN A 1158 31.47 4.05 -48.94
C ASN A 1158 30.20 4.89 -48.72
N ASN A 1159 30.20 6.10 -49.27
CA ASN A 1159 29.09 7.06 -49.12
C ASN A 1159 27.77 6.57 -49.74
N GLU A 1160 27.81 5.79 -50.83
CA GLU A 1160 26.60 5.28 -51.48
C GLU A 1160 25.92 4.21 -50.62
N LEU A 1161 26.71 3.28 -50.08
CA LEU A 1161 26.22 2.27 -49.14
C LEU A 1161 25.65 2.95 -47.88
N TYR A 1162 26.38 3.91 -47.33
CA TYR A 1162 25.93 4.68 -46.17
C TYR A 1162 24.58 5.36 -46.42
N ALA A 1163 24.47 6.14 -47.51
CA ALA A 1163 23.25 6.86 -47.84
C ALA A 1163 22.05 5.91 -48.04
N ARG A 1164 22.27 4.77 -48.69
CA ARG A 1164 21.24 3.73 -48.85
C ARG A 1164 20.79 3.16 -47.51
N GLN A 1165 21.72 2.83 -46.61
CA GLN A 1165 21.36 2.27 -45.30
C GLN A 1165 20.71 3.31 -44.37
N ALA A 1166 21.14 4.56 -44.42
CA ALA A 1166 20.51 5.65 -43.68
C ALA A 1166 19.08 5.92 -44.14
N GLU A 1167 18.82 5.80 -45.45
CA GLU A 1167 17.47 5.88 -46.01
C GLU A 1167 16.59 4.70 -45.57
N LEU A 1168 17.13 3.48 -45.59
CA LEU A 1168 16.43 2.32 -45.04
C LEU A 1168 16.11 2.50 -43.54
N ALA A 1169 17.03 3.07 -42.76
CA ALA A 1169 16.79 3.35 -41.35
C ALA A 1169 15.57 4.26 -41.15
N ARG A 1170 15.46 5.35 -41.93
CA ARG A 1170 14.30 6.26 -41.91
C ARG A 1170 13.00 5.57 -42.33
N GLN A 1171 13.05 4.65 -43.28
CA GLN A 1171 11.87 3.91 -43.74
C GLN A 1171 11.37 2.88 -42.71
N ILE A 1172 12.28 2.28 -41.95
CA ILE A 1172 11.96 1.28 -40.93
C ILE A 1172 11.46 1.93 -39.63
N ALA A 1173 12.03 3.08 -39.24
CA ALA A 1173 11.76 3.73 -37.97
C ALA A 1173 10.26 3.85 -37.59
N PRO A 1174 9.33 4.22 -38.51
CA PRO A 1174 7.90 4.35 -38.18
C PRO A 1174 7.24 3.11 -37.57
N ARG A 1175 7.81 1.92 -37.74
CA ARG A 1175 7.31 0.66 -37.16
C ARG A 1175 7.35 0.64 -35.62
N PHE A 1176 8.16 1.51 -35.02
CA PHE A 1176 8.41 1.54 -33.58
C PHE A 1176 7.82 2.77 -32.88
N ASP A 1177 6.88 3.46 -33.53
CA ASP A 1177 6.15 4.58 -32.93
C ASP A 1177 5.37 4.10 -31.70
N LEU A 1178 5.73 4.65 -30.54
CA LEU A 1178 5.15 4.27 -29.27
C LEU A 1178 3.65 4.59 -29.18
N THR A 1179 3.14 5.60 -29.92
CA THR A 1179 1.70 5.87 -29.94
C THR A 1179 0.93 4.68 -30.57
N THR A 1180 1.46 4.09 -31.64
CA THR A 1180 0.87 2.90 -32.29
C THR A 1180 1.01 1.66 -31.40
N ILE A 1181 2.14 1.50 -30.72
CA ILE A 1181 2.37 0.36 -29.81
C ILE A 1181 1.50 0.46 -28.56
N MET A 1182 1.30 1.67 -28.01
CA MET A 1182 0.41 1.91 -26.88
C MET A 1182 -1.03 1.50 -27.21
N GLN A 1183 -1.50 1.70 -28.46
CA GLN A 1183 -2.82 1.21 -28.88
C GLN A 1183 -2.96 -0.31 -28.81
N GLN A 1184 -1.89 -1.07 -29.03
CA GLN A 1184 -1.89 -2.52 -28.85
C GLN A 1184 -2.02 -2.89 -27.37
N TYR A 1185 -1.31 -2.20 -26.48
CA TYR A 1185 -1.47 -2.36 -25.03
C TYR A 1185 -2.87 -1.96 -24.54
N ALA A 1186 -3.41 -0.85 -25.04
CA ALA A 1186 -4.78 -0.41 -24.77
C ALA A 1186 -5.80 -1.50 -25.09
N ALA A 1187 -5.67 -2.16 -26.24
CA ALA A 1187 -6.52 -3.28 -26.61
C ALA A 1187 -6.43 -4.43 -25.59
N VAL A 1188 -5.25 -4.72 -25.05
CA VAL A 1188 -5.06 -5.75 -24.00
C VAL A 1188 -5.73 -5.35 -22.68
N TYR A 1189 -5.65 -4.07 -22.30
CA TYR A 1189 -6.25 -3.56 -21.07
C TYR A 1189 -7.78 -3.55 -21.12
N GLU A 1190 -8.34 -3.32 -22.30
CA GLU A 1190 -9.79 -3.19 -22.52
C GLU A 1190 -10.51 -4.53 -22.76
N LEU A 1191 -9.77 -5.65 -22.83
CA LEU A 1191 -10.37 -6.98 -22.89
C LEU A 1191 -11.19 -7.25 -21.62
N SER A 1192 -12.52 -7.36 -21.78
CA SER A 1192 -13.42 -7.72 -20.68
C SER A 1192 -12.96 -9.01 -19.98
N PRO A 1193 -13.16 -9.17 -18.65
CA PRO A 1193 -12.85 -10.39 -17.91
C PRO A 1193 -13.47 -11.67 -18.51
N ASN A 1194 -14.54 -11.51 -19.31
CA ASN A 1194 -15.26 -12.61 -19.96
C ASN A 1194 -14.88 -12.84 -21.46
N PHE A 1195 -13.86 -12.16 -22.00
CA PHE A 1195 -13.65 -12.06 -23.46
C PHE A 1195 -12.62 -13.02 -24.08
N CYS A 1196 -12.14 -14.05 -23.36
CA CYS A 1196 -11.13 -15.00 -23.88
C CYS A 1196 -11.60 -15.94 -25.01
N ALA A 1197 -12.74 -15.68 -25.67
CA ALA A 1197 -13.31 -16.57 -26.68
C ALA A 1197 -13.45 -15.99 -28.09
N THR A 1198 -13.12 -14.72 -28.36
CA THR A 1198 -13.57 -14.10 -29.62
C THR A 1198 -12.65 -13.06 -30.27
N VAL A 1199 -11.33 -13.22 -30.20
CA VAL A 1199 -10.42 -12.50 -31.11
C VAL A 1199 -9.44 -13.49 -31.76
N GLN A 1200 -9.97 -14.22 -32.74
CA GLN A 1200 -9.19 -14.88 -33.80
C GLN A 1200 -9.77 -14.41 -35.14
N THR A 1201 -9.24 -13.31 -35.67
CA THR A 1201 -9.18 -13.02 -37.12
C THR A 1201 -8.05 -12.07 -37.37
#